data_AF-A0A7Y4XSM7-F1
#
_entry.id   AF-A0A7Y4XSM7-F1
#
_cell.length_a   1.000
_cell.length_b   1.000
_cell.length_c   1.000
_cell.angle_alpha   90.00
_cell.angle_beta   90.00
_cell.angle_gamma   90.00
#
_symmetry.space_group_name_H-M   'P 1'
#
loop_
_entity.id
_entity.type
_entity.pdbx_description
1 polymer ?
#
loop_
_entity_poly.entity_id
_entity_poly.type
_entity_poly.pdbx_seq_one_letter_code
_entity_poly.pdbx_strand_id
1 'polypeptide(L)'
;MTGFFKVAICSGLRLSALFILMIYSESVFAQKAKDFTVVIKDLATRLENAHASSQPLRLAIVPLGNTRSKSSHLFGDYVTESITAKLSENPSKYKIFERKRLDAILKEDELMLSDLMLPEAAQKIGKLVPIDALFSGTYTKLKTYVDISARLIDVTTGEILVSFSGRIKITRNLKMLFPLNEQDETPEDLTISIKPAPVKAEPVNQKSMDEICASRMKEFQVKLNDLSTDEKVSHIAHEAMKIPFINKCGEIHFEVMYYFNRYKIIHPEYETFLLSTLDTIAFPSLDDRAFNIIKFAARDSVIDARDWKVGLHTMMKTSSYLSTYVGYLLGKSKSSADESQERIDTYFKLVSDGKMGLPKAISMNQAFLNMMSGLRYGTSLREYVYPKYAPFLTLDTYTAGKVYHELADLYLDEDDPAKKTMIMEWIADFFNKHSDEKSHEHLYDFARSFELTDDEDRNKKIVKEYPARDLKLLVNRCKDKFSEYAMKTPYKNQQEDRIRFCVANNIPVPGVITSISQADQILKGSDLKEQLRVMKLLFQMGDRPKPIESTIISLLSKRSINDKETMTEIQVLAMAILGHIKSQQPAAIDYMTSKLMSYNYDESEHATAALLEIGKPSVAPLIKLLNKTTIHDGGLRYKIVVILGKLGPLARSAEPSLLKLKSENSNSDIQYAIEAALQSIN
;
A
#
# COMPACT_ATOMS: atom_id res chain seq x y z
N MET A 1 -23.96 57.64 47.04
CA MET A 1 -24.53 59.01 47.07
C MET A 1 -23.56 59.92 46.33
N THR A 2 -24.06 60.54 45.26
CA THR A 2 -23.69 61.90 44.78
C THR A 2 -22.21 62.28 44.64
N GLY A 3 -21.79 62.49 43.39
CA GLY A 3 -20.68 63.41 43.07
C GLY A 3 -21.17 64.85 42.90
N PHE A 4 -20.26 65.81 43.08
CA PHE A 4 -20.21 67.18 42.53
C PHE A 4 -18.76 67.68 42.81
N PHE A 5 -17.87 67.93 41.83
CA PHE A 5 -17.66 69.17 41.02
C PHE A 5 -17.61 70.45 41.90
N LYS A 6 -16.69 71.42 41.81
CA LYS A 6 -15.57 71.81 40.92
C LYS A 6 -14.78 72.92 41.68
N VAL A 7 -13.54 73.29 41.33
CA VAL A 7 -13.11 74.57 40.68
C VAL A 7 -11.56 74.55 40.72
N ALA A 8 -10.85 74.39 39.59
CA ALA A 8 -10.20 75.40 38.70
C ALA A 8 -8.81 75.89 39.26
N ILE A 9 -7.68 76.07 38.54
CA ILE A 9 -7.36 76.79 37.27
C ILE A 9 -5.90 76.43 36.79
N CYS A 10 -5.63 76.53 35.45
CA CYS A 10 -4.36 76.66 34.68
C CYS A 10 -3.32 75.50 34.64
N SER A 11 -3.17 74.74 33.52
CA SER A 11 -2.34 74.95 32.29
C SER A 11 -0.82 75.04 32.54
N GLY A 12 0.11 74.27 31.97
CA GLY A 12 0.25 73.25 30.91
C GLY A 12 1.74 73.31 30.49
N LEU A 13 2.58 72.27 30.47
CA LEU A 13 2.64 71.19 29.49
C LEU A 13 3.71 70.15 29.94
N ARG A 14 3.25 68.91 30.16
CA ARG A 14 3.92 67.58 30.09
C ARG A 14 5.36 67.41 30.62
N LEU A 15 5.46 67.01 31.89
CA LEU A 15 6.47 66.06 32.38
C LEU A 15 6.14 64.65 31.81
N SER A 16 7.10 63.99 31.18
CA SER A 16 6.99 62.58 30.76
C SER A 16 8.24 61.82 31.16
N ALA A 17 8.08 61.02 32.21
CA ALA A 17 8.77 59.76 32.50
C ALA A 17 10.21 59.57 31.98
N LEU A 18 11.18 59.91 32.84
CA LEU A 18 12.48 59.26 32.89
C LEU A 18 12.32 57.97 33.70
N PHE A 19 12.16 56.81 33.05
CA PHE A 19 12.50 55.51 33.64
C PHE A 19 12.70 54.48 32.50
N ILE A 20 13.97 54.16 32.25
CA ILE A 20 14.47 52.86 31.79
C ILE A 20 13.73 52.24 30.58
N LEU A 21 14.17 52.59 29.36
CA LEU A 21 14.06 51.68 28.21
C LEU A 21 15.45 51.09 27.96
N MET A 22 15.81 50.07 28.76
CA MET A 22 16.82 49.10 28.34
C MET A 22 16.31 48.43 27.08
N ILE A 23 16.97 48.77 25.98
CA ILE A 23 16.90 48.07 24.71
C ILE A 23 17.38 46.63 24.98
N TYR A 24 16.44 45.70 25.18
CA TYR A 24 16.73 44.29 24.98
C TYR A 24 16.70 44.05 23.47
N SER A 25 17.89 44.12 22.89
CA SER A 25 18.23 43.41 21.68
C SER A 25 17.84 41.94 21.87
N GLU A 26 16.78 41.47 21.20
CA GLU A 26 16.68 40.05 20.92
C GLU A 26 17.79 39.73 19.92
N SER A 27 18.94 39.39 20.49
CA SER A 27 19.96 38.63 19.80
C SER A 27 19.25 37.43 19.17
N VAL A 28 19.40 37.24 17.86
CA VAL A 28 19.10 35.95 17.22
C VAL A 28 20.12 34.96 17.79
N PHE A 29 19.85 34.49 19.01
CA PHE A 29 20.52 33.35 19.59
C PHE A 29 20.22 32.19 18.65
N ALA A 30 21.27 31.49 18.23
CA ALA A 30 21.14 30.11 17.78
C ALA A 30 20.19 29.41 18.77
N GLN A 31 19.01 29.01 18.28
CA GLN A 31 17.93 28.50 19.13
C GLN A 31 18.50 27.33 19.95
N LYS A 32 18.64 27.51 21.27
CA LYS A 32 19.12 26.43 22.14
C LYS A 32 18.07 25.34 22.16
N ALA A 33 18.52 24.08 22.10
CA ALA A 33 17.61 22.95 22.23
C ALA A 33 16.87 23.02 23.57
N LYS A 34 15.54 23.02 23.52
CA LYS A 34 14.64 23.10 24.68
C LYS A 34 14.08 21.71 24.99
N ASP A 35 13.52 21.54 26.18
CA ASP A 35 12.82 20.30 26.52
C ASP A 35 11.54 20.14 25.70
N PHE A 36 11.16 18.89 25.43
CA PHE A 36 10.02 18.53 24.59
C PHE A 36 8.74 19.25 24.99
N THR A 37 8.40 19.24 26.29
CA THR A 37 7.18 19.87 26.82
C THR A 37 7.15 21.38 26.58
N VAL A 38 8.32 22.04 26.61
CA VAL A 38 8.43 23.48 26.33
C VAL A 38 8.18 23.75 24.85
N VAL A 39 8.75 22.94 23.95
CA VAL A 39 8.56 23.09 22.51
C VAL A 39 7.11 22.83 22.11
N ILE A 40 6.45 21.82 22.68
CA ILE A 40 5.02 21.53 22.44
C ILE A 40 4.15 22.66 22.97
N LYS A 41 4.46 23.22 24.15
CA LYS A 41 3.73 24.37 24.70
C LYS A 41 3.90 25.61 23.83
N ASP A 42 5.13 25.93 23.41
CA ASP A 42 5.43 27.06 22.53
C ASP A 42 4.68 26.93 21.19
N LEU A 43 4.62 25.71 20.64
CA LEU A 43 3.89 25.40 19.43
C LEU A 43 2.38 25.56 19.60
N ALA A 44 1.80 24.98 20.65
CA ALA A 44 0.37 25.09 20.94
C ALA A 44 -0.03 26.56 21.16
N THR A 45 0.75 27.33 21.91
CA THR A 45 0.50 28.76 22.12
C THR A 45 0.60 29.57 20.83
N ARG A 46 1.53 29.22 19.92
CA ARG A 46 1.60 29.87 18.59
C ARG A 46 0.40 29.56 17.72
N LEU A 47 -0.12 28.34 17.77
CA LEU A 47 -1.35 27.97 17.08
C LEU A 47 -2.55 28.71 17.69
N GLU A 48 -2.63 28.79 19.02
CA GLU A 48 -3.70 29.49 19.76
C GLU A 48 -3.76 30.99 19.50
N ASN A 49 -2.63 31.62 19.21
CA ASN A 49 -2.52 33.04 18.93
C ASN A 49 -2.76 33.40 17.45
N ALA A 50 -2.72 32.41 16.56
CA ALA A 50 -2.91 32.63 15.12
C ALA A 50 -4.39 32.66 14.69
N HIS A 51 -5.29 32.17 15.55
CA HIS A 51 -6.73 32.12 15.28
C HIS A 51 -7.47 33.18 16.10
N ALA A 52 -7.88 34.28 15.46
CA ALA A 52 -8.57 35.40 16.10
C ALA A 52 -10.11 35.38 15.92
N SER A 53 -10.66 34.32 15.33
CA SER A 53 -12.10 34.22 15.01
C SER A 53 -12.96 33.81 16.22
N SER A 54 -14.23 34.21 16.21
CA SER A 54 -15.23 33.87 17.22
C SER A 54 -15.81 32.45 17.08
N GLN A 55 -15.45 31.71 16.03
CA GLN A 55 -15.86 30.31 15.82
C GLN A 55 -14.68 29.33 15.98
N PRO A 56 -14.91 28.11 16.51
CA PRO A 56 -13.87 27.09 16.63
C PRO A 56 -13.32 26.66 15.26
N LEU A 57 -12.00 26.64 15.09
CA LEU A 57 -11.32 26.20 13.87
C LEU A 57 -11.41 24.68 13.73
N ARG A 58 -11.93 24.16 12.60
CA ARG A 58 -11.92 22.72 12.30
C ARG A 58 -10.53 22.33 11.81
N LEU A 59 -9.76 21.66 12.66
CA LEU A 59 -8.34 21.42 12.43
C LEU A 59 -8.06 19.93 12.20
N ALA A 60 -7.38 19.61 11.11
CA ALA A 60 -6.73 18.32 10.92
C ALA A 60 -5.25 18.40 11.32
N ILE A 61 -4.75 17.40 12.03
CA ILE A 61 -3.34 17.30 12.47
C ILE A 61 -2.78 16.01 11.87
N VAL A 62 -1.76 16.11 11.02
CA VAL A 62 -1.13 14.94 10.39
C VAL A 62 0.17 14.54 11.10
N PRO A 63 0.60 13.27 10.97
CA PRO A 63 1.90 12.83 11.49
C PRO A 63 3.04 13.64 10.88
N LEU A 64 3.99 14.09 11.73
CA LEU A 64 5.16 14.77 11.21
C LEU A 64 6.06 13.79 10.45
N GLY A 65 6.41 14.14 9.21
CA GLY A 65 7.29 13.34 8.35
C GLY A 65 8.75 13.39 8.80
N ASN A 66 9.48 12.30 8.62
CA ASN A 66 10.92 12.30 8.84
C ASN A 66 11.66 12.77 7.58
N THR A 67 12.55 13.75 7.71
CA THR A 67 13.35 14.26 6.58
C THR A 67 14.43 13.28 6.11
N ARG A 68 14.83 12.33 6.96
CA ARG A 68 15.73 11.22 6.64
C ARG A 68 14.90 9.95 6.65
N SER A 69 14.37 9.59 5.48
CA SER A 69 13.30 8.61 5.18
C SER A 69 13.49 7.16 5.70
N LYS A 70 14.40 6.89 6.63
CA LYS A 70 14.67 5.60 7.27
C LYS A 70 14.60 5.61 8.80
N SER A 71 14.15 6.69 9.45
CA SER A 71 13.90 6.66 10.90
C SER A 71 12.43 6.40 11.22
N SER A 72 12.22 5.65 12.30
CA SER A 72 10.94 5.37 12.98
C SER A 72 9.93 6.52 12.94
N HIS A 73 8.71 6.23 12.49
CA HIS A 73 7.55 7.15 12.54
C HIS A 73 7.14 7.51 13.98
N LEU A 74 7.58 6.75 14.98
CA LEU A 74 7.15 6.88 16.38
C LEU A 74 7.38 8.27 16.97
N PHE A 75 8.46 8.96 16.59
CA PHE A 75 8.68 10.32 17.09
C PHE A 75 7.68 11.32 16.48
N GLY A 76 7.42 11.21 15.18
CA GLY A 76 6.43 12.06 14.50
C GLY A 76 5.03 11.84 15.07
N ASP A 77 4.64 10.57 15.27
CA ASP A 77 3.38 10.21 15.91
C ASP A 77 3.26 10.75 17.34
N TYR A 78 4.34 10.66 18.11
CA TYR A 78 4.38 11.15 19.49
C TYR A 78 4.21 12.67 19.59
N VAL A 79 4.83 13.43 18.68
CA VAL A 79 4.64 14.89 18.58
C VAL A 79 3.19 15.22 18.22
N THR A 80 2.65 14.54 17.21
CA THR A 80 1.26 14.73 16.75
C THR A 80 0.24 14.44 17.85
N GLU A 81 0.40 13.36 18.62
CA GLU A 81 -0.47 13.04 19.75
C GLU A 81 -0.38 14.08 20.86
N SER A 82 0.84 14.53 21.18
CA SER A 82 1.08 15.54 22.23
C SER A 82 0.46 16.90 21.90
N ILE A 83 0.50 17.32 20.63
CA ILE A 83 -0.14 18.55 20.16
C ILE A 83 -1.66 18.38 20.16
N THR A 84 -2.15 17.24 19.68
CA THR A 84 -3.57 16.92 19.62
C THR A 84 -4.20 16.96 21.01
N ALA A 85 -3.58 16.31 21.99
CA ALA A 85 -4.02 16.35 23.38
C ALA A 85 -4.05 17.80 23.91
N LYS A 86 -3.00 18.60 23.62
CA LYS A 86 -2.90 19.97 24.12
C LYS A 86 -3.94 20.92 23.53
N LEU A 87 -4.20 20.83 22.23
CA LEU A 87 -5.21 21.67 21.55
C LEU A 87 -6.64 21.24 21.91
N SER A 88 -6.84 19.96 22.23
CA SER A 88 -8.14 19.42 22.66
C SER A 88 -8.58 19.92 24.04
N GLU A 89 -7.67 20.49 24.85
CA GLU A 89 -8.01 21.16 26.11
C GLU A 89 -8.83 22.45 25.91
N ASN A 90 -8.85 23.00 24.69
CA ASN A 90 -9.53 24.26 24.34
C ASN A 90 -10.62 24.05 23.26
N PRO A 91 -11.71 23.30 23.54
CA PRO A 91 -12.74 22.96 22.54
C PRO A 91 -13.55 24.17 22.05
N SER A 92 -13.49 25.30 22.76
CA SER A 92 -14.08 26.57 22.32
C SER A 92 -13.29 27.25 21.19
N LYS A 93 -12.02 26.87 20.97
CA LYS A 93 -11.16 27.41 19.91
C LYS A 93 -10.88 26.42 18.79
N TYR A 94 -10.84 25.12 19.08
CA TYR A 94 -10.54 24.08 18.10
C TYR A 94 -11.56 22.95 18.10
N LYS A 95 -11.92 22.51 16.90
CA LYS A 95 -12.65 21.26 16.68
C LYS A 95 -11.73 20.31 15.92
N ILE A 96 -11.06 19.42 16.64
CA ILE A 96 -10.10 18.48 16.05
C ILE A 96 -10.82 17.42 15.22
N PHE A 97 -10.35 17.18 14.01
CA PHE A 97 -10.89 16.17 13.11
C PHE A 97 -10.35 14.76 13.44
N GLU A 98 -11.19 13.74 13.33
CA GLU A 98 -10.84 12.37 13.71
C GLU A 98 -9.75 11.77 12.81
N ARG A 99 -8.61 11.42 13.43
CA ARG A 99 -7.43 10.84 12.77
C ARG A 99 -7.75 9.61 11.91
N LYS A 100 -8.58 8.67 12.39
CA LYS A 100 -8.93 7.45 11.63
C LYS A 100 -9.60 7.73 10.28
N ARG A 101 -10.38 8.82 10.19
CA ARG A 101 -11.03 9.23 8.94
C ARG A 101 -10.03 9.91 8.00
N LEU A 102 -9.10 10.68 8.56
CA LEU A 102 -8.02 11.30 7.81
C LEU A 102 -7.04 10.26 7.24
N ASP A 103 -6.65 9.28 8.05
CA ASP A 103 -5.72 8.21 7.65
C ASP A 103 -6.29 7.35 6.50
N ALA A 104 -7.60 7.10 6.47
CA ALA A 104 -8.26 6.39 5.37
C ALA A 104 -8.13 7.15 4.05
N ILE A 105 -8.35 8.47 4.08
CA ILE A 105 -8.27 9.35 2.90
C ILE A 105 -6.83 9.52 2.44
N LEU A 106 -5.88 9.71 3.36
CA LEU A 106 -4.45 9.82 3.04
C LEU A 106 -3.88 8.53 2.42
N LYS A 107 -4.42 7.37 2.83
CA LYS A 107 -4.04 6.06 2.28
C LYS A 107 -4.64 5.83 0.87
N GLU A 108 -5.84 6.33 0.61
CA GLU A 108 -6.49 6.24 -0.71
C GLU A 108 -5.82 7.13 -1.76
N ASP A 109 -5.23 8.26 -1.35
CA ASP A 109 -4.61 9.25 -2.24
C ASP A 109 -3.08 9.11 -2.41
N GLU A 110 -2.46 8.08 -1.81
CA GLU A 110 -1.01 7.76 -1.86
C GLU A 110 -0.06 8.94 -1.51
N LEU A 111 -0.50 9.89 -0.70
CA LEU A 111 0.31 11.06 -0.35
C LEU A 111 1.42 10.69 0.65
N MET A 112 2.68 11.02 0.34
CA MET A 112 3.77 10.88 1.30
C MET A 112 3.65 11.94 2.40
N LEU A 113 4.05 11.63 3.64
CA LEU A 113 3.96 12.56 4.77
C LEU A 113 4.74 13.88 4.54
N SER A 114 5.79 13.85 3.72
CA SER A 114 6.52 15.05 3.29
C SER A 114 5.71 15.95 2.35
N ASP A 115 4.84 15.36 1.53
CA ASP A 115 4.05 16.06 0.52
C ASP A 115 2.88 16.81 1.16
N LEU A 116 2.49 16.44 2.38
CA LEU A 116 1.48 17.12 3.20
C LEU A 116 1.93 18.50 3.70
N MET A 117 3.18 18.90 3.45
CA MET A 117 3.68 20.26 3.70
C MET A 117 3.46 21.21 2.52
N LEU A 118 3.00 20.68 1.38
CA LEU A 118 2.73 21.45 0.18
C LEU A 118 1.31 22.06 0.23
N PRO A 119 1.13 23.34 -0.15
CA PRO A 119 -0.18 24.00 -0.23
C PRO A 119 -1.22 23.21 -1.04
N GLU A 120 -0.79 22.56 -2.12
CA GLU A 120 -1.66 21.81 -3.03
C GLU A 120 -2.25 20.56 -2.36
N ALA A 121 -1.48 19.90 -1.48
CA ALA A 121 -1.95 18.75 -0.73
C ALA A 121 -3.01 19.16 0.30
N ALA A 122 -2.80 20.29 1.00
CA ALA A 122 -3.77 20.84 1.95
C ALA A 122 -5.09 21.21 1.27
N GLN A 123 -5.03 21.84 0.09
CA GLN A 123 -6.21 22.18 -0.71
C GLN A 123 -6.96 20.94 -1.21
N LYS A 124 -6.24 19.88 -1.60
CA LYS A 124 -6.86 18.61 -2.00
C LYS A 124 -7.61 17.97 -0.84
N ILE A 125 -6.99 17.92 0.35
CA ILE A 125 -7.59 17.36 1.56
C ILE A 125 -8.81 18.18 2.01
N GLY A 126 -8.76 19.51 1.93
CA GLY A 126 -9.89 20.39 2.26
C GLY A 126 -11.12 20.22 1.36
N LYS A 127 -10.95 19.70 0.14
CA LYS A 127 -12.08 19.34 -0.74
C LYS A 127 -12.74 18.01 -0.35
N LEU A 128 -11.98 17.11 0.26
CA LEU A 128 -12.43 15.78 0.66
C LEU A 128 -12.98 15.77 2.08
N VAL A 129 -12.51 16.68 2.92
CA VAL A 129 -12.81 16.73 4.36
C VAL A 129 -13.26 18.13 4.77
N PRO A 130 -14.34 18.26 5.56
CA PRO A 130 -14.84 19.56 6.01
C PRO A 130 -13.98 20.13 7.16
N ILE A 131 -12.72 20.44 6.86
CA ILE A 131 -11.75 21.11 7.74
C ILE A 131 -11.46 22.53 7.22
N ASP A 132 -11.00 23.42 8.11
CA ASP A 132 -10.66 24.81 7.80
C ASP A 132 -9.13 24.99 7.67
N ALA A 133 -8.36 24.20 8.40
CA ALA A 133 -6.90 24.23 8.36
C ALA A 133 -6.29 22.83 8.53
N LEU A 134 -5.10 22.66 7.98
CA LEU A 134 -4.26 21.47 8.09
C LEU A 134 -2.96 21.83 8.83
N PHE A 135 -2.68 21.14 9.93
CA PHE A 135 -1.40 21.22 10.61
C PHE A 135 -0.51 20.05 10.19
N SER A 136 0.63 20.38 9.57
CA SER A 136 1.60 19.42 9.02
C SER A 136 3.02 19.81 9.40
N GLY A 137 3.97 18.88 9.31
CA GLY A 137 5.36 19.17 9.66
C GLY A 137 6.32 18.06 9.29
N THR A 138 7.60 18.37 9.43
CA THR A 138 8.70 17.41 9.36
C THR A 138 9.63 17.53 10.55
N TYR A 139 10.40 16.48 10.81
CA TYR A 139 11.44 16.50 11.81
C TYR A 139 12.73 15.82 11.30
N THR A 140 13.86 16.29 11.83
CA THR A 140 15.20 15.76 11.55
C THR A 140 15.90 15.42 12.86
N LYS A 141 16.19 14.13 13.09
CA LYS A 141 17.00 13.69 14.24
C LYS A 141 18.47 14.08 14.00
N LEU A 142 19.04 14.82 14.95
CA LEU A 142 20.48 15.10 15.03
C LEU A 142 21.06 14.47 16.32
N LYS A 143 22.38 14.57 16.53
CA LYS A 143 23.06 13.84 17.62
C LYS A 143 22.55 14.18 19.02
N THR A 144 22.30 15.46 19.28
CA THR A 144 21.95 15.98 20.62
C THR A 144 20.56 16.59 20.71
N TYR A 145 19.90 16.82 19.58
CA TYR A 145 18.56 17.40 19.50
C TYR A 145 17.84 16.95 18.22
N VAL A 146 16.55 17.23 18.12
CA VAL A 146 15.69 17.00 16.96
C VAL A 146 15.21 18.36 16.46
N ASP A 147 15.46 18.67 15.19
CA ASP A 147 14.88 19.84 14.53
C ASP A 147 13.45 19.51 14.10
N ILE A 148 12.50 20.39 14.40
CA ILE A 148 11.10 20.29 13.98
C ILE A 148 10.76 21.52 13.15
N SER A 149 10.15 21.30 12.00
CA SER A 149 9.52 22.34 11.18
C SER A 149 8.06 21.98 10.99
N ALA A 150 7.14 22.87 11.34
CA ALA A 150 5.71 22.64 11.19
C ALA A 150 4.98 23.86 10.66
N ARG A 151 3.87 23.64 9.98
CA ARG A 151 3.06 24.68 9.34
C ARG A 151 1.58 24.43 9.58
N LEU A 152 0.84 25.50 9.83
CA LEU A 152 -0.61 25.53 9.75
C LEU A 152 -0.98 26.11 8.39
N ILE A 153 -1.76 25.38 7.60
CA ILE A 153 -2.11 25.71 6.23
C ILE A 153 -3.62 25.87 6.14
N ASP A 154 -4.10 27.00 5.63
CA ASP A 154 -5.51 27.19 5.28
C ASP A 154 -5.85 26.26 4.11
N VAL A 155 -6.86 25.41 4.26
CA VAL A 155 -7.16 24.41 3.21
C VAL A 155 -7.97 24.98 2.05
N THR A 156 -8.54 26.17 2.21
CA THR A 156 -9.30 26.85 1.15
C THR A 156 -8.35 27.64 0.26
N THR A 157 -7.42 28.39 0.85
CA THR A 157 -6.49 29.27 0.12
C THR A 157 -5.12 28.63 -0.13
N GLY A 158 -4.74 27.60 0.63
CA GLY A 158 -3.38 27.02 0.63
C GLY A 158 -2.35 27.89 1.36
N GLU A 159 -2.77 29.01 1.96
CA GLU A 159 -1.85 29.94 2.63
C GLU A 159 -1.32 29.36 3.95
N ILE A 160 -0.04 29.61 4.22
CA ILE A 160 0.59 29.23 5.49
C ILE A 160 0.21 30.27 6.55
N LEU A 161 -0.73 29.90 7.42
CA LEU A 161 -1.21 30.72 8.53
C LEU A 161 -0.17 30.86 9.65
N VAL A 162 0.58 29.78 9.91
CA VAL A 162 1.63 29.73 10.93
C VAL A 162 2.79 28.89 10.44
N SER A 163 4.01 29.36 10.69
CA SER A 163 5.22 28.54 10.60
C SER A 163 5.88 28.41 11.97
N PHE A 164 6.30 27.21 12.29
CA PHE A 164 7.01 26.87 13.51
C PHE A 164 8.33 26.18 13.19
N SER A 165 9.38 26.61 13.89
CA SER A 165 10.66 25.92 13.91
C SER A 165 11.13 25.82 15.37
N GLY A 166 11.53 24.62 15.77
CA GLY A 166 11.96 24.35 17.15
C GLY A 166 12.98 23.23 17.24
N ARG A 167 13.79 23.29 18.29
CA ARG A 167 14.81 22.28 18.62
C ARG A 167 14.46 21.57 19.91
N ILE A 168 14.24 20.26 19.83
CA ILE A 168 13.95 19.42 21.00
C ILE A 168 15.21 18.69 21.43
N LYS A 169 15.66 18.92 22.67
CA LYS A 169 16.79 18.18 23.24
C LYS A 169 16.47 16.69 23.35
N ILE A 170 17.37 15.83 22.89
CA ILE A 170 17.20 14.37 23.01
C ILE A 170 17.49 13.95 24.45
N THR A 171 16.43 13.61 25.20
CA THR A 171 16.52 13.01 26.54
C THR A 171 16.57 11.49 26.47
N ARG A 172 16.92 10.82 27.58
CA ARG A 172 16.98 9.35 27.66
C ARG A 172 15.66 8.69 27.22
N ASN A 173 14.52 9.29 27.57
CA ASN A 173 13.21 8.76 27.21
C ASN A 173 12.88 8.99 25.73
N LEU A 174 13.26 10.13 25.16
CA LEU A 174 13.04 10.43 23.74
C LEU A 174 13.92 9.60 22.82
N LYS A 175 15.10 9.13 23.28
CA LYS A 175 15.94 8.18 22.52
C LYS A 175 15.19 6.89 22.17
N MET A 176 14.24 6.44 22.99
CA MET A 176 13.45 5.23 22.75
C MET A 176 12.52 5.35 21.53
N LEU A 177 12.18 6.58 21.12
CA LEU A 177 11.36 6.85 19.93
C LEU A 177 12.16 6.74 18.62
N PHE A 178 13.48 6.54 18.73
CA PHE A 178 14.42 6.37 17.64
C PHE A 178 15.17 5.03 17.79
N PRO A 179 14.57 3.88 17.42
CA PRO A 179 15.21 2.57 17.47
C PRO A 179 16.59 2.58 16.81
N LEU A 180 17.55 1.96 17.49
CA LEU A 180 18.96 1.94 17.12
C LEU A 180 19.15 1.06 15.87
N ASN A 181 19.37 1.70 14.72
CA ASN A 181 20.20 1.12 13.67
C ASN A 181 21.58 1.78 13.84
N GLU A 182 22.57 1.01 14.28
CA GLU A 182 23.95 1.44 14.42
C GLU A 182 24.54 1.78 13.05
N GLN A 183 24.74 3.07 12.81
CA GLN A 183 25.83 3.65 12.03
C GLN A 183 25.86 5.16 12.33
N ASP A 184 26.37 5.49 13.51
CA ASP A 184 26.79 6.86 13.84
C ASP A 184 28.18 7.08 13.22
N GLU A 185 28.26 7.60 11.99
CA GLU A 185 29.50 8.19 11.48
C GLU A 185 29.79 9.51 12.25
N THR A 186 31.00 9.60 12.78
CA THR A 186 31.54 10.76 13.50
C THR A 186 31.77 11.94 12.55
N PRO A 187 31.51 13.20 12.95
CA PRO A 187 31.82 14.35 12.12
C PRO A 187 33.29 14.72 12.33
N GLU A 188 34.11 14.61 11.29
CA GLU A 188 35.43 15.22 11.30
C GLU A 188 35.33 16.75 11.39
N ASP A 189 36.25 17.28 12.17
CA ASP A 189 36.37 18.65 12.64
C ASP A 189 36.92 19.54 11.51
N LEU A 190 36.09 20.43 10.95
CA LEU A 190 36.54 21.52 10.08
C LEU A 190 36.57 22.81 10.89
N THR A 191 37.62 22.98 11.69
CA THR A 191 37.96 24.27 12.31
C THR A 191 38.68 25.15 11.29
N ILE A 192 37.94 25.98 10.56
CA ILE A 192 38.53 27.14 9.88
C ILE A 192 38.57 28.29 10.88
N SER A 193 39.76 28.57 11.42
CA SER A 193 40.03 29.78 12.20
C SER A 193 40.07 31.01 11.28
N ILE A 194 39.07 31.87 11.38
CA ILE A 194 39.17 33.27 10.94
C ILE A 194 39.06 34.14 12.19
N LYS A 195 40.18 34.76 12.60
CA LYS A 195 40.19 35.87 13.54
C LYS A 195 39.61 37.11 12.84
N PRO A 196 38.59 37.79 13.37
CA PRO A 196 38.32 39.17 12.99
C PRO A 196 39.17 40.11 13.86
N ALA A 197 39.96 40.95 13.21
CA ALA A 197 40.45 42.18 13.82
C ALA A 197 39.27 43.15 14.04
N PRO A 198 39.28 44.02 15.06
CA PRO A 198 38.16 44.90 15.35
C PRO A 198 38.19 46.11 14.40
N VAL A 199 37.19 46.22 13.52
CA VAL A 199 36.87 47.47 12.83
C VAL A 199 35.62 48.05 13.47
N LYS A 200 35.74 49.28 13.99
CA LYS A 200 34.66 50.07 14.57
C LYS A 200 33.65 50.44 13.48
N ALA A 201 32.36 50.20 13.72
CA ALA A 201 31.28 50.64 12.86
C ALA A 201 30.67 51.96 13.40
N GLU A 202 30.60 52.98 12.55
CA GLU A 202 29.65 54.08 12.66
C GLU A 202 28.31 53.67 12.00
N PRO A 203 27.16 54.21 12.42
CA PRO A 203 25.86 53.74 11.97
C PRO A 203 25.44 54.42 10.67
N VAL A 204 25.19 53.61 9.63
CA VAL A 204 24.39 54.03 8.46
C VAL A 204 23.18 53.10 8.37
N ASN A 205 22.01 53.72 8.30
CA ASN A 205 20.70 53.09 8.15
C ASN A 205 20.61 52.39 6.77
N GLN A 206 20.80 51.07 6.71
CA GLN A 206 20.65 50.28 5.49
C GLN A 206 19.87 48.99 5.77
N LYS A 207 18.81 48.78 4.98
CA LYS A 207 17.97 47.57 5.00
C LYS A 207 18.85 46.33 4.88
N SER A 208 18.51 45.27 5.62
CA SER A 208 19.25 44.00 5.54
C SER A 208 19.12 43.39 4.13
N MET A 209 20.12 42.60 3.69
CA MET A 209 20.09 41.96 2.37
C MET A 209 18.82 41.11 2.15
N ASP A 210 18.30 40.50 3.21
CA ASP A 210 17.05 39.74 3.18
C ASP A 210 15.81 40.60 2.88
N GLU A 211 15.75 41.81 3.44
CA GLU A 211 14.66 42.76 3.18
C GLU A 211 14.76 43.33 1.75
N ILE A 212 15.98 43.51 1.23
CA ILE A 212 16.22 43.93 -0.15
C ILE A 212 15.77 42.82 -1.11
N CYS A 213 16.10 41.56 -0.84
CA CYS A 213 15.65 40.41 -1.62
C CYS A 213 14.12 40.27 -1.60
N ALA A 214 13.49 40.43 -0.43
CA ALA A 214 12.03 40.33 -0.30
C ALA A 214 11.28 41.47 -1.03
N SER A 215 11.82 42.69 -1.02
CA SER A 215 11.26 43.82 -1.78
C SER A 215 11.34 43.57 -3.29
N ARG A 216 12.51 43.11 -3.76
CA ARG A 216 12.72 42.76 -5.19
C ARG A 216 11.81 41.61 -5.62
N MET A 217 11.61 40.60 -4.79
CA MET A 217 10.69 39.51 -5.06
C MET A 217 9.27 40.01 -5.31
N LYS A 218 8.76 40.90 -4.44
CA LYS A 218 7.40 41.47 -4.59
C LYS A 218 7.26 42.30 -5.87
N GLU A 219 8.26 43.11 -6.20
CA GLU A 219 8.29 43.87 -7.46
C GLU A 219 8.30 42.93 -8.69
N PHE A 220 9.03 41.82 -8.58
CA PHE A 220 9.15 40.85 -9.66
C PHE A 220 7.88 40.02 -9.85
N GLN A 221 7.18 39.65 -8.78
CA GLN A 221 5.89 38.95 -8.83
C GLN A 221 4.83 39.73 -9.60
N VAL A 222 4.80 41.06 -9.48
CA VAL A 222 3.87 41.90 -10.26
C VAL A 222 4.15 41.78 -11.76
N LYS A 223 5.42 41.71 -12.17
CA LYS A 223 5.81 41.55 -13.57
C LYS A 223 5.45 40.17 -14.13
N LEU A 224 5.47 39.13 -13.30
CA LEU A 224 5.08 37.75 -13.69
C LEU A 224 3.59 37.60 -14.02
N ASN A 225 2.74 38.57 -13.65
CA ASN A 225 1.32 38.56 -14.02
C ASN A 225 1.06 38.90 -15.50
N ASP A 226 2.05 39.44 -16.22
CA ASP A 226 1.92 39.84 -17.62
C ASP A 226 3.03 39.22 -18.50
N LEU A 227 2.75 38.00 -18.96
CA LEU A 227 3.59 37.23 -19.89
C LEU A 227 2.97 37.14 -21.30
N SER A 228 2.26 38.19 -21.71
CA SER A 228 1.43 38.19 -22.93
C SER A 228 2.20 38.28 -24.26
N THR A 229 3.48 38.66 -24.25
CA THR A 229 4.32 38.79 -25.45
C THR A 229 5.73 38.24 -25.23
N ASP A 230 6.39 37.84 -26.32
CA ASP A 230 7.74 37.27 -26.29
C ASP A 230 8.79 38.27 -25.76
N GLU A 231 8.61 39.56 -26.02
CA GLU A 231 9.50 40.61 -25.49
C GLU A 231 9.40 40.71 -23.96
N LYS A 232 8.18 40.61 -23.41
CA LYS A 232 7.96 40.64 -21.95
C LYS A 232 8.54 39.41 -21.28
N VAL A 233 8.34 38.24 -21.89
CA VAL A 233 8.94 36.98 -21.44
C VAL A 233 10.47 37.08 -21.43
N SER A 234 11.06 37.54 -22.53
CA SER A 234 12.52 37.67 -22.66
C SER A 234 13.08 38.67 -21.65
N HIS A 235 12.44 39.83 -21.50
CA HIS A 235 12.83 40.83 -20.52
C HIS A 235 12.81 40.27 -19.09
N ILE A 236 11.76 39.54 -18.71
CA ILE A 236 11.66 38.90 -17.39
C ILE A 236 12.73 37.83 -17.20
N ALA A 237 12.99 37.00 -18.22
CA ALA A 237 14.04 36.00 -18.19
C ALA A 237 15.43 36.64 -18.01
N HIS A 238 15.76 37.69 -18.78
CA HIS A 238 17.04 38.40 -18.67
C HIS A 238 17.22 39.08 -17.32
N GLU A 239 16.15 39.67 -16.76
CA GLU A 239 16.18 40.25 -15.42
C GLU A 239 16.38 39.18 -14.34
N ALA A 240 15.73 38.03 -14.47
CA ALA A 240 15.92 36.90 -13.55
C ALA A 240 17.36 36.37 -13.60
N MET A 241 17.94 36.18 -14.79
CA MET A 241 19.30 35.63 -14.95
C MET A 241 20.40 36.52 -14.36
N LYS A 242 20.14 37.81 -14.13
CA LYS A 242 21.07 38.72 -13.42
C LYS A 242 21.15 38.42 -11.92
N ILE A 243 20.22 37.63 -11.37
CA ILE A 243 20.16 37.27 -9.96
C ILE A 243 20.73 35.85 -9.81
N PRO A 244 21.80 35.64 -9.02
CA PRO A 244 22.33 34.30 -8.80
C PRO A 244 21.36 33.41 -8.02
N PHE A 245 21.15 32.19 -8.48
CA PHE A 245 20.25 31.23 -7.85
C PHE A 245 20.89 30.51 -6.65
N ILE A 246 21.49 31.21 -5.68
CA ILE A 246 22.25 30.60 -4.56
C ILE A 246 21.70 31.00 -3.17
N ASN A 247 21.11 32.19 -3.05
CA ASN A 247 20.66 32.78 -1.80
C ASN A 247 19.15 33.08 -1.82
N LYS A 248 18.62 33.67 -0.74
CA LYS A 248 17.20 34.08 -0.62
C LYS A 248 16.69 34.93 -1.80
N CYS A 249 17.54 35.78 -2.37
CA CYS A 249 17.22 36.53 -3.61
C CYS A 249 16.94 35.61 -4.82
N GLY A 250 17.55 34.43 -4.87
CA GLY A 250 17.40 33.45 -5.94
C GLY A 250 16.09 32.65 -5.87
N GLU A 251 15.30 32.76 -4.80
CA GLU A 251 13.98 32.11 -4.72
C GLU A 251 13.05 32.54 -5.87
N ILE A 252 13.36 33.68 -6.51
CA ILE A 252 12.67 34.22 -7.68
C ILE A 252 12.62 33.22 -8.83
N HIS A 253 13.63 32.35 -8.95
CA HIS A 253 13.69 31.36 -10.02
C HIS A 253 12.63 30.28 -9.85
N PHE A 254 12.21 29.96 -8.62
CA PHE A 254 11.08 29.04 -8.40
C PHE A 254 9.78 29.62 -8.96
N GLU A 255 9.54 30.92 -8.75
CA GLU A 255 8.40 31.63 -9.32
C GLU A 255 8.48 31.67 -10.85
N VAL A 256 9.64 32.08 -11.41
CA VAL A 256 9.80 32.13 -12.87
C VAL A 256 9.58 30.75 -13.50
N MET A 257 10.14 29.69 -12.93
CA MET A 257 9.91 28.31 -13.39
C MET A 257 8.44 27.92 -13.28
N TYR A 258 7.77 28.26 -12.19
CA TYR A 258 6.34 28.00 -12.00
C TYR A 258 5.49 28.66 -13.10
N TYR A 259 5.68 29.96 -13.33
CA TYR A 259 4.93 30.72 -14.34
C TYR A 259 5.26 30.23 -15.75
N PHE A 260 6.54 30.02 -16.08
CA PHE A 260 6.93 29.54 -17.40
C PHE A 260 6.35 28.15 -17.68
N ASN A 261 6.34 27.26 -16.68
CA ASN A 261 5.71 25.96 -16.81
C ASN A 261 4.18 26.08 -16.98
N ARG A 262 3.52 26.91 -16.15
CA ARG A 262 2.07 27.12 -16.20
C ARG A 262 1.60 27.65 -17.55
N TYR A 263 2.35 28.58 -18.14
CA TYR A 263 2.03 29.20 -19.43
C TYR A 263 2.72 28.51 -20.62
N LYS A 264 3.37 27.36 -20.41
CA LYS A 264 4.08 26.57 -21.45
C LYS A 264 5.11 27.38 -22.24
N ILE A 265 5.78 28.30 -21.56
CA ILE A 265 6.81 29.15 -22.15
C ILE A 265 8.12 28.36 -22.26
N ILE A 266 8.78 28.49 -23.41
CA ILE A 266 10.12 27.93 -23.67
C ILE A 266 11.06 29.09 -23.92
N HIS A 267 12.11 29.20 -23.11
CA HIS A 267 13.10 30.27 -23.22
C HIS A 267 14.52 29.68 -23.14
N PRO A 268 15.18 29.40 -24.30
CA PRO A 268 16.41 28.62 -24.35
C PRO A 268 17.58 29.19 -23.53
N GLU A 269 17.72 30.51 -23.46
CA GLU A 269 18.78 31.15 -22.66
C GLU A 269 18.54 30.93 -21.15
N TYR A 270 17.27 30.93 -20.73
CA TYR A 270 16.91 30.76 -19.32
C TYR A 270 17.10 29.31 -18.89
N GLU A 271 16.74 28.36 -19.75
CA GLU A 271 17.03 26.94 -19.53
C GLU A 271 18.54 26.69 -19.44
N THR A 272 19.33 27.32 -20.31
CA THR A 272 20.79 27.23 -20.27
C THR A 272 21.35 27.77 -18.94
N PHE A 273 20.82 28.90 -18.45
CA PHE A 273 21.14 29.43 -17.12
C PHE A 273 20.79 28.43 -16.01
N LEU A 274 19.60 27.80 -16.04
CA LEU A 274 19.20 26.82 -15.02
C LEU A 274 20.09 25.57 -15.05
N LEU A 275 20.38 25.03 -16.24
CA LEU A 275 21.25 23.86 -16.38
C LEU A 275 22.69 24.16 -15.95
N SER A 276 23.23 25.34 -16.26
CA SER A 276 24.55 25.74 -15.74
C SER A 276 24.54 25.85 -14.21
N THR A 277 23.46 26.37 -13.62
CA THR A 277 23.29 26.41 -12.15
C THR A 277 23.30 25.00 -11.58
N LEU A 278 22.50 24.10 -12.15
CA LEU A 278 22.41 22.70 -11.74
C LEU A 278 23.78 22.01 -11.74
N ASP A 279 24.60 22.27 -12.76
CA ASP A 279 25.93 21.67 -12.90
C ASP A 279 26.88 22.05 -11.74
N THR A 280 26.72 23.26 -11.18
CA THR A 280 27.50 23.75 -10.03
C THR A 280 27.09 23.17 -8.67
N ILE A 281 25.95 22.48 -8.58
CA ILE A 281 25.46 21.94 -7.31
C ILE A 281 26.32 20.76 -6.88
N ALA A 282 26.96 20.89 -5.72
CA ALA A 282 27.84 19.85 -5.17
C ALA A 282 27.06 18.65 -4.61
N PHE A 283 25.93 18.90 -3.93
CA PHE A 283 25.13 17.87 -3.27
C PHE A 283 23.64 17.99 -3.63
N PRO A 284 23.22 17.50 -4.81
CA PRO A 284 21.83 17.57 -5.28
C PRO A 284 20.79 17.04 -4.30
N SER A 285 21.11 16.00 -3.52
CA SER A 285 20.20 15.41 -2.52
C SER A 285 19.77 16.39 -1.41
N LEU A 286 20.51 17.47 -1.17
CA LEU A 286 20.30 18.44 -0.10
C LEU A 286 19.95 19.84 -0.63
N ASP A 287 19.72 19.95 -1.94
CA ASP A 287 19.55 21.22 -2.62
C ASP A 287 18.24 21.23 -3.41
N ASP A 288 17.26 21.97 -2.90
CA ASP A 288 15.93 22.06 -3.50
C ASP A 288 15.96 22.54 -4.96
N ARG A 289 17.00 23.29 -5.36
CA ARG A 289 17.17 23.76 -6.74
C ARG A 289 17.35 22.59 -7.69
N ALA A 290 18.13 21.57 -7.30
CA ALA A 290 18.51 20.49 -8.21
C ALA A 290 17.30 19.73 -8.75
N PHE A 291 16.41 19.34 -7.83
CA PHE A 291 15.18 18.64 -8.16
C PHE A 291 14.24 19.52 -9.01
N ASN A 292 14.05 20.80 -8.63
CA ASN A 292 13.16 21.70 -9.33
C ASN A 292 13.64 22.04 -10.74
N ILE A 293 14.95 22.23 -10.93
CA ILE A 293 15.54 22.48 -12.25
C ILE A 293 15.36 21.25 -13.15
N ILE A 294 15.64 20.03 -12.67
CA ILE A 294 15.41 18.81 -13.45
C ILE A 294 13.94 18.64 -13.83
N LYS A 295 13.03 18.85 -12.88
CA LYS A 295 11.58 18.79 -13.13
C LYS A 295 11.15 19.82 -14.19
N PHE A 296 11.70 21.03 -14.16
CA PHE A 296 11.43 22.07 -15.14
C PHE A 296 12.03 21.76 -16.52
N ALA A 297 13.27 21.26 -16.56
CA ALA A 297 13.92 20.84 -17.80
C ALA A 297 13.14 19.70 -18.47
N ALA A 298 12.67 18.72 -17.70
CA ALA A 298 11.91 17.58 -18.19
C ALA A 298 10.40 17.84 -18.44
N ARG A 299 9.93 19.10 -18.39
CA ARG A 299 8.49 19.42 -18.34
C ARG A 299 7.71 19.04 -19.60
N ASP A 300 8.36 19.09 -20.76
CA ASP A 300 7.78 18.74 -22.06
C ASP A 300 8.02 17.27 -22.44
N SER A 301 8.71 16.53 -21.57
CA SER A 301 9.14 15.15 -21.76
C SER A 301 10.19 14.96 -22.88
N VAL A 302 10.76 16.03 -23.42
CA VAL A 302 11.85 15.98 -24.38
C VAL A 302 13.15 16.18 -23.61
N ILE A 303 14.03 15.18 -23.64
CA ILE A 303 15.32 15.24 -22.95
C ILE A 303 16.40 15.20 -24.01
N ASP A 304 16.95 16.35 -24.37
CA ASP A 304 17.98 16.43 -25.40
C ASP A 304 19.36 15.97 -24.87
N ALA A 305 20.39 16.04 -25.73
CA ALA A 305 21.75 15.64 -25.34
C ALA A 305 22.36 16.52 -24.23
N ARG A 306 21.96 17.79 -24.14
CA ARG A 306 22.40 18.75 -23.12
C ARG A 306 21.72 18.44 -21.79
N ASP A 307 20.41 18.28 -21.80
CA ASP A 307 19.60 17.92 -20.62
C ASP A 307 20.09 16.60 -20.04
N TRP A 308 20.28 15.59 -20.89
CA TRP A 308 20.80 14.30 -20.47
C TRP A 308 22.18 14.40 -19.85
N LYS A 309 23.11 15.15 -20.48
CA LYS A 309 24.47 15.30 -19.96
C LYS A 309 24.49 15.92 -18.55
N VAL A 310 23.77 17.03 -18.35
CA VAL A 310 23.72 17.72 -17.05
C VAL A 310 22.93 16.89 -16.03
N GLY A 311 21.83 16.27 -16.47
CA GLY A 311 21.02 15.38 -15.65
C GLY A 311 21.79 14.16 -15.17
N LEU A 312 22.57 13.51 -16.04
CA LEU A 312 23.44 12.39 -15.69
C LEU A 312 24.52 12.81 -14.70
N HIS A 313 25.19 13.94 -14.94
CA HIS A 313 26.18 14.46 -13.99
C HIS A 313 25.55 14.81 -12.63
N THR A 314 24.33 15.33 -12.61
CA THR A 314 23.56 15.54 -11.38
C THR A 314 23.31 14.22 -10.67
N MET A 315 22.80 13.20 -11.39
CA MET A 315 22.56 11.87 -10.83
C MET A 315 23.83 11.22 -10.26
N MET A 316 24.99 11.41 -10.91
CA MET A 316 26.28 10.92 -10.40
C MET A 316 26.63 11.47 -9.00
N LYS A 317 26.11 12.65 -8.64
CA LYS A 317 26.29 13.31 -7.33
C LYS A 317 25.10 13.12 -6.38
N THR A 318 24.08 12.37 -6.77
CA THR A 318 22.84 12.19 -6.01
C THR A 318 22.88 10.90 -5.19
N SER A 319 23.01 11.03 -3.87
CA SER A 319 23.01 9.91 -2.91
C SER A 319 21.62 9.41 -2.50
N SER A 320 20.58 10.24 -2.63
CA SER A 320 19.21 9.97 -2.16
C SER A 320 18.19 10.44 -3.20
N TYR A 321 17.01 9.80 -3.25
CA TYR A 321 15.94 10.13 -4.22
C TYR A 321 16.34 9.97 -5.69
N LEU A 322 17.35 9.15 -5.98
CA LEU A 322 17.88 8.94 -7.32
C LEU A 322 16.81 8.42 -8.31
N SER A 323 15.90 7.54 -7.85
CA SER A 323 14.77 7.07 -8.65
C SER A 323 13.90 8.20 -9.20
N THR A 324 13.76 9.30 -8.48
CA THR A 324 13.00 10.45 -8.93
C THR A 324 13.65 11.14 -10.12
N TYR A 325 14.99 11.29 -10.10
CA TYR A 325 15.74 11.84 -11.23
C TYR A 325 15.67 10.92 -12.45
N VAL A 326 15.81 9.61 -12.25
CA VAL A 326 15.58 8.60 -13.29
C VAL A 326 14.18 8.75 -13.89
N GLY A 327 13.16 8.95 -13.06
CA GLY A 327 11.78 9.12 -13.50
C GLY A 327 11.57 10.33 -14.42
N TYR A 328 12.22 11.46 -14.16
CA TYR A 328 12.12 12.62 -15.05
C TYR A 328 12.98 12.50 -16.31
N LEU A 329 14.20 11.98 -16.20
CA LEU A 329 15.16 11.95 -17.31
C LEU A 329 14.97 10.76 -18.26
N LEU A 330 14.39 9.67 -17.77
CA LEU A 330 14.16 8.45 -18.56
C LEU A 330 12.68 8.04 -18.51
N GLY A 331 12.12 7.85 -17.32
CA GLY A 331 10.78 7.25 -17.17
C GLY A 331 9.64 8.03 -17.83
N LYS A 332 9.71 9.36 -17.82
CA LYS A 332 8.74 10.27 -18.46
C LYS A 332 9.18 10.74 -19.84
N SER A 333 10.40 10.42 -20.27
CA SER A 333 10.95 10.91 -21.52
C SER A 333 10.26 10.29 -22.73
N LYS A 334 10.12 11.08 -23.81
CA LYS A 334 9.67 10.63 -25.14
C LYS A 334 10.83 10.25 -26.06
N SER A 335 12.04 10.10 -25.53
CA SER A 335 13.19 9.57 -26.27
C SER A 335 12.86 8.21 -26.92
N SER A 336 13.56 7.90 -28.01
CA SER A 336 13.42 6.59 -28.66
C SER A 336 13.83 5.46 -27.70
N ALA A 337 13.36 4.24 -27.98
CA ALA A 337 13.72 3.08 -27.19
C ALA A 337 15.24 2.84 -27.18
N ASP A 338 15.88 2.92 -28.36
CA ASP A 338 17.33 2.73 -28.50
C ASP A 338 18.13 3.76 -27.70
N GLU A 339 17.75 5.04 -27.79
CA GLU A 339 18.38 6.10 -27.02
C GLU A 339 18.20 5.89 -25.51
N SER A 340 16.99 5.53 -25.07
CA SER A 340 16.71 5.27 -23.66
C SER A 340 17.50 4.08 -23.12
N GLN A 341 17.65 3.02 -23.93
CA GLN A 341 18.46 1.84 -23.59
C GLN A 341 19.95 2.18 -23.50
N GLU A 342 20.49 2.98 -24.42
CA GLU A 342 21.88 3.45 -24.37
C GLU A 342 22.16 4.29 -23.11
N ARG A 343 21.20 5.15 -22.73
CA ARG A 343 21.27 5.96 -21.51
C ARG A 343 21.24 5.11 -20.25
N ILE A 344 20.40 4.07 -20.20
CA ILE A 344 20.35 3.08 -19.13
C ILE A 344 21.68 2.33 -19.03
N ASP A 345 22.24 1.89 -20.16
CA ASP A 345 23.53 1.20 -20.21
C ASP A 345 24.68 2.08 -19.71
N THR A 346 24.66 3.35 -20.09
CA THR A 346 25.61 4.36 -19.60
C THR A 346 25.50 4.53 -18.07
N TYR A 347 24.28 4.58 -17.54
CA TYR A 347 24.04 4.65 -16.09
C TYR A 347 24.64 3.43 -15.36
N PHE A 348 24.36 2.20 -15.81
CA PHE A 348 24.87 0.99 -15.15
C PHE A 348 26.38 0.81 -15.33
N LYS A 349 26.95 1.30 -16.43
CA LYS A 349 28.41 1.38 -16.61
C LYS A 349 29.04 2.30 -15.56
N LEU A 350 28.46 3.49 -15.32
CA LEU A 350 28.95 4.41 -14.29
C LEU A 350 28.84 3.83 -12.88
N VAL A 351 27.80 3.04 -12.61
CA VAL A 351 27.66 2.29 -11.35
C VAL A 351 28.78 1.28 -11.19
N SER A 352 29.06 0.50 -12.24
CA SER A 352 30.13 -0.51 -12.25
C SER A 352 31.52 0.12 -12.07
N ASP A 353 31.71 1.33 -12.61
CA ASP A 353 32.91 2.14 -12.46
C ASP A 353 33.03 2.84 -11.08
N GLY A 354 32.03 2.73 -10.20
CA GLY A 354 32.01 3.41 -8.89
C GLY A 354 31.84 4.94 -8.97
N LYS A 355 31.32 5.46 -10.09
CA LYS A 355 31.18 6.90 -10.36
C LYS A 355 29.76 7.44 -10.11
N MET A 356 28.90 6.63 -9.51
CA MET A 356 27.48 6.94 -9.34
C MET A 356 27.11 7.08 -7.86
N GLY A 357 26.36 8.14 -7.51
CA GLY A 357 25.85 8.38 -6.15
C GLY A 357 26.81 9.05 -5.17
N LEU A 358 27.84 9.74 -5.68
CA LEU A 358 28.91 10.37 -4.91
C LEU A 358 28.38 11.35 -3.82
N PRO A 359 29.12 11.51 -2.70
CA PRO A 359 30.51 11.12 -2.44
C PRO A 359 30.73 9.63 -2.15
N LYS A 360 29.66 8.86 -1.89
CA LYS A 360 29.74 7.41 -1.65
C LYS A 360 29.05 6.65 -2.77
N ALA A 361 29.82 5.87 -3.53
CA ALA A 361 29.28 5.11 -4.65
C ALA A 361 28.12 4.18 -4.22
N ILE A 362 27.04 4.17 -5.00
CA ILE A 362 25.91 3.25 -4.79
C ILE A 362 26.24 1.84 -5.26
N SER A 363 25.63 0.85 -4.63
CA SER A 363 25.77 -0.55 -5.05
C SER A 363 24.94 -0.87 -6.29
N MET A 364 25.27 -1.98 -6.97
CA MET A 364 24.47 -2.51 -8.09
C MET A 364 23.00 -2.73 -7.68
N ASN A 365 22.75 -3.26 -6.48
CA ASN A 365 21.41 -3.44 -5.94
C ASN A 365 20.64 -2.11 -5.82
N GLN A 366 21.27 -1.09 -5.26
CA GLN A 366 20.66 0.23 -5.12
C GLN A 366 20.40 0.86 -6.49
N ALA A 367 21.36 0.77 -7.40
CA ALA A 367 21.23 1.30 -8.75
C ALA A 367 20.08 0.65 -9.52
N PHE A 368 19.96 -0.67 -9.44
CA PHE A 368 18.89 -1.44 -10.06
C PHE A 368 17.52 -1.05 -9.51
N LEU A 369 17.35 -1.01 -8.17
CA LEU A 369 16.08 -0.64 -7.56
C LEU A 369 15.68 0.82 -7.86
N ASN A 370 16.63 1.75 -7.87
CA ASN A 370 16.35 3.13 -8.27
C ASN A 370 15.94 3.22 -9.74
N MET A 371 16.56 2.42 -10.61
CA MET A 371 16.21 2.36 -12.02
C MET A 371 14.81 1.80 -12.22
N MET A 372 14.51 0.61 -11.69
CA MET A 372 13.19 -0.01 -11.78
C MET A 372 12.08 0.90 -11.24
N SER A 373 12.30 1.50 -10.06
CA SER A 373 11.35 2.43 -9.45
C SER A 373 11.17 3.72 -10.26
N GLY A 374 12.24 4.28 -10.83
CA GLY A 374 12.15 5.48 -11.67
C GLY A 374 11.43 5.23 -13.00
N LEU A 375 11.51 4.00 -13.52
CA LEU A 375 10.90 3.59 -14.78
C LEU A 375 9.46 3.09 -14.63
N ARG A 376 8.80 3.30 -13.49
CA ARG A 376 7.40 2.87 -13.26
C ARG A 376 6.44 3.32 -14.37
N TYR A 377 6.61 4.54 -14.88
CA TYR A 377 5.77 5.10 -15.95
C TYR A 377 6.15 4.63 -17.38
N GLY A 378 7.25 3.90 -17.55
CA GLY A 378 7.72 3.37 -18.83
C GLY A 378 7.91 1.86 -18.80
N THR A 379 6.81 1.10 -18.91
CA THR A 379 6.77 -0.37 -18.77
C THR A 379 7.81 -1.08 -19.64
N SER A 380 7.96 -0.68 -20.90
CA SER A 380 8.90 -1.28 -21.85
C SER A 380 10.37 -1.18 -21.45
N LEU A 381 10.76 -0.16 -20.67
CA LEU A 381 12.15 -0.01 -20.23
C LEU A 381 12.47 -0.90 -19.02
N ARG A 382 11.49 -1.18 -18.14
CA ARG A 382 11.65 -2.17 -17.07
C ARG A 382 11.85 -3.58 -17.62
N GLU A 383 11.17 -3.92 -18.71
CA GLU A 383 11.35 -5.18 -19.45
C GLU A 383 12.77 -5.33 -20.03
N TYR A 384 13.44 -4.22 -20.37
CA TYR A 384 14.84 -4.23 -20.79
C TYR A 384 15.80 -4.38 -19.60
N VAL A 385 15.54 -3.63 -18.52
CA VAL A 385 16.43 -3.56 -17.36
C VAL A 385 16.48 -4.87 -16.59
N TYR A 386 15.33 -5.49 -16.32
CA TYR A 386 15.25 -6.68 -15.48
C TYR A 386 16.15 -7.83 -16.00
N PRO A 387 15.93 -8.40 -17.21
CA PRO A 387 16.70 -9.56 -17.66
C PRO A 387 18.19 -9.24 -17.86
N LYS A 388 18.54 -8.00 -18.20
CA LYS A 388 19.92 -7.59 -18.45
C LYS A 388 20.72 -7.39 -17.16
N TYR A 389 20.12 -6.77 -16.14
CA TYR A 389 20.83 -6.33 -14.94
C TYR A 389 20.54 -7.14 -13.68
N ALA A 390 19.41 -7.86 -13.60
CA ALA A 390 19.11 -8.74 -12.48
C ALA A 390 20.18 -9.82 -12.20
N PRO A 391 20.85 -10.43 -13.22
CA PRO A 391 21.90 -11.41 -12.97
C PRO A 391 23.13 -10.88 -12.20
N PHE A 392 23.33 -9.57 -12.15
CA PHE A 392 24.45 -8.95 -11.42
C PHE A 392 24.09 -8.55 -9.97
N LEU A 393 22.87 -8.85 -9.52
CA LEU A 393 22.41 -8.53 -8.18
C LEU A 393 22.93 -9.53 -7.15
N THR A 394 23.21 -9.01 -5.96
CA THR A 394 23.48 -9.86 -4.78
C THR A 394 22.26 -9.81 -3.87
N LEU A 395 21.47 -10.88 -3.84
CA LEU A 395 20.17 -10.89 -3.16
C LEU A 395 20.29 -11.31 -1.70
N ASP A 396 20.40 -10.34 -0.80
CA ASP A 396 20.04 -10.53 0.61
C ASP A 396 18.50 -10.51 0.79
N THR A 397 18.00 -10.92 1.96
CA THR A 397 16.57 -10.99 2.27
C THR A 397 15.83 -9.67 2.00
N TYR A 398 16.48 -8.53 2.27
CA TYR A 398 15.87 -7.21 2.07
C TYR A 398 15.75 -6.86 0.58
N THR A 399 16.84 -7.06 -0.16
CA THR A 399 16.94 -6.78 -1.59
C THR A 399 16.05 -7.72 -2.37
N ALA A 400 16.02 -9.00 -2.03
CA ALA A 400 15.15 -9.99 -2.65
C ALA A 400 13.67 -9.61 -2.55
N GLY A 401 13.20 -9.22 -1.37
CA GLY A 401 11.83 -8.74 -1.19
C GLY A 401 11.53 -7.54 -2.09
N LYS A 402 12.47 -6.59 -2.22
CA LYS A 402 12.29 -5.43 -3.11
C LYS A 402 12.27 -5.80 -4.59
N VAL A 403 13.14 -6.71 -5.03
CA VAL A 403 13.14 -7.21 -6.41
C VAL A 403 11.84 -7.94 -6.73
N TYR A 404 11.34 -8.77 -5.81
CA TYR A 404 10.03 -9.40 -5.93
C TYR A 404 8.91 -8.37 -6.09
N HIS A 405 8.88 -7.34 -5.24
CA HIS A 405 7.86 -6.29 -5.36
C HIS A 405 7.93 -5.54 -6.70
N GLU A 406 9.13 -5.21 -7.19
CA GLU A 406 9.27 -4.58 -8.51
C GLU A 406 8.79 -5.51 -9.65
N LEU A 407 8.96 -6.83 -9.53
CA LEU A 407 8.42 -7.79 -10.49
C LEU A 407 6.89 -7.92 -10.40
N ALA A 408 6.34 -7.94 -9.19
CA ALA A 408 4.90 -8.00 -8.98
C ALA A 408 4.20 -6.73 -9.49
N ASP A 409 4.78 -5.56 -9.23
CA ASP A 409 4.33 -4.27 -9.76
C ASP A 409 4.41 -4.28 -11.31
N LEU A 410 5.54 -4.76 -11.88
CA LEU A 410 5.70 -4.86 -13.33
C LEU A 410 4.67 -5.79 -13.97
N TYR A 411 4.33 -6.91 -13.31
CA TYR A 411 3.26 -7.80 -13.77
C TYR A 411 1.90 -7.11 -13.72
N LEU A 412 1.60 -6.37 -12.65
CA LEU A 412 0.31 -5.70 -12.49
C LEU A 412 0.10 -4.59 -13.52
N ASP A 413 1.15 -3.81 -13.81
CA ASP A 413 1.14 -2.70 -14.76
C ASP A 413 1.07 -3.15 -16.24
N GLU A 414 1.26 -4.44 -16.53
CA GLU A 414 1.25 -4.97 -17.89
C GLU A 414 -0.15 -5.40 -18.35
N ASP A 415 -0.60 -4.81 -19.46
CA ASP A 415 -1.89 -5.09 -20.09
C ASP A 415 -1.77 -6.11 -21.24
N ASP A 416 -0.61 -6.21 -21.90
CA ASP A 416 -0.37 -7.16 -22.99
C ASP A 416 -0.30 -8.60 -22.45
N PRO A 417 -1.17 -9.51 -22.92
CA PRO A 417 -1.20 -10.89 -22.44
C PRO A 417 0.11 -11.66 -22.57
N ALA A 418 0.85 -11.46 -23.66
CA ALA A 418 2.07 -12.21 -23.94
C ALA A 418 3.21 -11.74 -23.03
N LYS A 419 3.35 -10.41 -22.86
CA LYS A 419 4.31 -9.82 -21.94
C LYS A 419 4.00 -10.15 -20.48
N LYS A 420 2.72 -10.11 -20.09
CA LYS A 420 2.29 -10.50 -18.75
C LYS A 420 2.69 -11.95 -18.42
N THR A 421 2.50 -12.87 -19.38
CA THR A 421 2.97 -14.25 -19.25
C THR A 421 4.50 -14.34 -19.19
N MET A 422 5.25 -13.57 -19.99
CA MET A 422 6.71 -13.50 -19.89
C MET A 422 7.20 -13.03 -18.50
N ILE A 423 6.58 -11.99 -17.94
CA ILE A 423 6.91 -11.49 -16.60
C ILE A 423 6.55 -12.53 -15.54
N MET A 424 5.46 -13.28 -15.71
CA MET A 424 5.12 -14.41 -14.83
C MET A 424 6.21 -15.48 -14.83
N GLU A 425 6.84 -15.76 -15.97
CA GLU A 425 8.00 -16.67 -16.03
C GLU A 425 9.18 -16.12 -15.22
N TRP A 426 9.43 -14.81 -15.25
CA TRP A 426 10.46 -14.19 -14.42
C TRP A 426 10.16 -14.28 -12.93
N ILE A 427 8.90 -14.08 -12.52
CA ILE A 427 8.46 -14.26 -11.13
C ILE A 427 8.68 -15.72 -10.69
N ALA A 428 8.29 -16.68 -11.52
CA ALA A 428 8.49 -18.10 -11.22
C ALA A 428 9.98 -18.46 -11.10
N ASP A 429 10.80 -17.99 -12.06
CA ASP A 429 12.24 -18.19 -12.05
C ASP A 429 12.90 -17.56 -10.81
N PHE A 430 12.43 -16.37 -10.40
CA PHE A 430 12.90 -15.70 -9.19
C PHE A 430 12.68 -16.58 -7.95
N PHE A 431 11.46 -17.09 -7.73
CA PHE A 431 11.16 -17.95 -6.58
C PHE A 431 11.87 -19.31 -6.61
N ASN A 432 12.18 -19.81 -7.80
CA ASN A 432 12.92 -21.07 -7.95
C ASN A 432 14.42 -20.89 -7.67
N LYS A 433 15.01 -19.75 -8.04
CA LYS A 433 16.44 -19.46 -7.86
C LYS A 433 16.76 -18.85 -6.49
N HIS A 434 15.82 -18.13 -5.89
CA HIS A 434 16.02 -17.41 -4.65
C HIS A 434 15.09 -17.93 -3.53
N SER A 435 15.66 -18.10 -2.34
CA SER A 435 14.91 -18.54 -1.16
C SER A 435 15.48 -17.86 0.08
N ASP A 436 14.63 -17.13 0.79
CA ASP A 436 14.88 -16.51 2.08
C ASP A 436 13.74 -16.78 3.06
N GLU A 437 13.83 -16.23 4.26
CA GLU A 437 12.84 -16.41 5.34
C GLU A 437 11.43 -15.93 4.97
N LYS A 438 11.30 -14.95 4.05
CA LYS A 438 10.00 -14.38 3.65
C LYS A 438 9.48 -14.90 2.32
N SER A 439 10.30 -15.63 1.58
CA SER A 439 9.94 -16.14 0.24
C SER A 439 8.68 -17.00 0.26
N HIS A 440 8.42 -17.71 1.36
CA HIS A 440 7.17 -18.46 1.52
C HIS A 440 5.93 -17.58 1.67
N GLU A 441 6.05 -16.40 2.28
CA GLU A 441 4.94 -15.45 2.39
C GLU A 441 4.67 -14.84 1.03
N HIS A 442 5.71 -14.30 0.39
CA HIS A 442 5.59 -13.67 -0.93
C HIS A 442 4.97 -14.60 -1.98
N LEU A 443 5.41 -15.88 -2.07
CA LEU A 443 4.88 -16.80 -3.08
C LEU A 443 3.38 -17.10 -2.88
N TYR A 444 2.97 -17.37 -1.63
CA TYR A 444 1.57 -17.67 -1.34
C TYR A 444 0.68 -16.43 -1.38
N ASP A 445 1.17 -15.28 -0.92
CA ASP A 445 0.44 -14.01 -1.00
C ASP A 445 0.23 -13.58 -2.46
N PHE A 446 1.24 -13.80 -3.32
CA PHE A 446 1.10 -13.56 -4.75
C PHE A 446 0.06 -14.49 -5.39
N ALA A 447 0.10 -15.79 -5.06
CA ALA A 447 -0.90 -16.75 -5.51
C ALA A 447 -2.31 -16.40 -5.02
N ARG A 448 -2.42 -15.83 -3.81
CA ARG A 448 -3.69 -15.37 -3.22
C ARG A 448 -4.32 -14.21 -3.99
N SER A 449 -3.54 -13.38 -4.68
CA SER A 449 -4.08 -12.31 -5.54
C SER A 449 -4.97 -12.81 -6.67
N PHE A 450 -4.90 -14.10 -7.01
CA PHE A 450 -5.74 -14.76 -8.02
C PHE A 450 -7.07 -15.28 -7.45
N GLU A 451 -7.25 -15.28 -6.12
CA GLU A 451 -8.45 -15.84 -5.49
C GLU A 451 -9.67 -14.95 -5.73
N LEU A 452 -10.76 -15.56 -6.21
CA LEU A 452 -12.04 -14.90 -6.33
C LEU A 452 -12.71 -14.75 -4.96
N THR A 453 -13.52 -13.71 -4.83
CA THR A 453 -14.28 -13.35 -3.63
C THR A 453 -15.78 -13.51 -3.87
N ASP A 454 -16.60 -13.25 -2.85
CA ASP A 454 -18.06 -13.24 -2.99
C ASP A 454 -18.60 -12.00 -3.75
N ASP A 455 -17.73 -11.03 -4.05
CA ASP A 455 -18.06 -9.80 -4.78
C ASP A 455 -17.77 -9.94 -6.28
N GLU A 456 -18.82 -9.96 -7.10
CA GLU A 456 -18.71 -10.11 -8.55
C GLU A 456 -17.96 -8.97 -9.25
N ASP A 457 -18.09 -7.72 -8.77
CA ASP A 457 -17.42 -6.58 -9.39
C ASP A 457 -15.93 -6.59 -9.07
N ARG A 458 -15.58 -6.98 -7.83
CA ARG A 458 -14.19 -7.26 -7.46
C ARG A 458 -13.61 -8.40 -8.30
N ASN A 459 -14.38 -9.46 -8.54
CA ASN A 459 -13.93 -10.60 -9.34
C ASN A 459 -13.65 -10.23 -10.80
N LYS A 460 -14.43 -9.32 -11.42
CA LYS A 460 -14.12 -8.80 -12.77
C LYS A 460 -12.75 -8.13 -12.81
N LYS A 461 -12.39 -7.36 -11.78
CA LYS A 461 -11.07 -6.74 -11.67
C LYS A 461 -9.97 -7.79 -11.50
N ILE A 462 -10.15 -8.75 -10.60
CA ILE A 462 -9.18 -9.83 -10.35
C ILE A 462 -8.93 -10.65 -11.62
N VAL A 463 -9.98 -11.07 -12.34
CA VAL A 463 -9.83 -11.85 -13.58
C VAL A 463 -9.06 -11.09 -14.66
N LYS A 464 -9.20 -9.77 -14.72
CA LYS A 464 -8.44 -8.92 -15.65
C LYS A 464 -6.97 -8.80 -15.24
N GLU A 465 -6.71 -8.50 -13.98
CA GLU A 465 -5.35 -8.23 -13.47
C GLU A 465 -4.53 -9.52 -13.25
N TYR A 466 -5.20 -10.58 -12.81
CA TYR A 466 -4.63 -11.88 -12.42
C TYR A 466 -5.34 -13.04 -13.15
N PRO A 467 -5.09 -13.24 -14.45
CA PRO A 467 -5.75 -14.28 -15.23
C PRO A 467 -5.41 -15.70 -14.73
N ALA A 468 -6.39 -16.59 -14.68
CA ALA A 468 -6.20 -17.97 -14.19
C ALA A 468 -5.12 -18.77 -14.97
N ARG A 469 -4.84 -18.41 -16.23
CA ARG A 469 -3.75 -19.03 -17.02
C ARG A 469 -2.38 -18.81 -16.38
N ASP A 470 -2.15 -17.63 -15.80
CA ASP A 470 -0.85 -17.22 -15.27
C ASP A 470 -0.64 -17.86 -13.88
N LEU A 471 -1.70 -18.03 -13.08
CA LEU A 471 -1.65 -18.86 -11.86
C LEU A 471 -1.26 -20.30 -12.20
N LYS A 472 -1.86 -20.88 -13.24
CA LYS A 472 -1.54 -22.25 -13.67
C LYS A 472 -0.08 -22.38 -14.10
N LEU A 473 0.45 -21.37 -14.79
CA LEU A 473 1.87 -21.31 -15.14
C LEU A 473 2.77 -21.25 -13.90
N LEU A 474 2.46 -20.34 -12.96
CA LEU A 474 3.21 -20.20 -11.70
C LEU A 474 3.21 -21.50 -10.90
N VAL A 475 2.04 -22.11 -10.71
CA VAL A 475 1.88 -23.39 -10.00
C VAL A 475 2.70 -24.49 -10.65
N ASN A 476 2.68 -24.60 -11.98
CA ASN A 476 3.42 -25.63 -12.70
C ASN A 476 4.94 -25.44 -12.58
N ARG A 477 5.43 -24.20 -12.68
CA ARG A 477 6.87 -23.89 -12.60
C ARG A 477 7.41 -23.91 -11.16
N CYS A 478 6.59 -23.57 -10.16
CA CYS A 478 6.99 -23.44 -8.76
C CYS A 478 6.44 -24.56 -7.87
N LYS A 479 6.03 -25.69 -8.45
CA LYS A 479 5.39 -26.80 -7.72
C LYS A 479 6.19 -27.25 -6.49
N ASP A 480 7.49 -27.43 -6.66
CA ASP A 480 8.38 -27.87 -5.58
C ASP A 480 8.52 -26.80 -4.49
N LYS A 481 8.51 -25.51 -4.88
CA LYS A 481 8.55 -24.40 -3.93
C LYS A 481 7.26 -24.26 -3.14
N PHE A 482 6.09 -24.40 -3.77
CA PHE A 482 4.83 -24.48 -3.04
C PHE A 482 4.84 -25.65 -2.05
N SER A 483 5.28 -26.85 -2.46
CA SER A 483 5.42 -28.01 -1.58
C SER A 483 6.34 -27.72 -0.38
N GLU A 484 7.53 -27.16 -0.63
CA GLU A 484 8.52 -26.82 0.39
C GLU A 484 7.99 -25.78 1.39
N TYR A 485 7.21 -24.81 0.91
CA TYR A 485 6.80 -23.63 1.67
C TYR A 485 5.47 -23.79 2.42
N ALA A 486 4.68 -24.82 2.10
CA ALA A 486 3.34 -25.03 2.65
C ALA A 486 3.27 -24.95 4.18
N MET A 487 4.27 -25.52 4.86
CA MET A 487 4.31 -25.62 6.33
C MET A 487 5.23 -24.60 7.02
N LYS A 488 5.88 -23.68 6.28
CA LYS A 488 6.86 -22.76 6.86
C LYS A 488 6.25 -21.64 7.73
N THR A 489 4.97 -21.33 7.54
CA THR A 489 4.29 -20.34 8.39
C THR A 489 4.04 -20.87 9.80
N PRO A 490 4.22 -20.05 10.85
CA PRO A 490 3.92 -20.45 12.23
C PRO A 490 2.42 -20.47 12.52
N TYR A 491 1.58 -19.90 11.64
CA TYR A 491 0.15 -19.74 11.87
C TYR A 491 -0.64 -20.92 11.30
N LYS A 492 -1.33 -21.67 12.17
CA LYS A 492 -2.07 -22.88 11.79
C LYS A 492 -3.14 -22.65 10.73
N ASN A 493 -3.89 -21.55 10.81
CA ASN A 493 -4.89 -21.18 9.80
C ASN A 493 -4.25 -20.98 8.41
N GLN A 494 -3.09 -20.33 8.35
CA GLN A 494 -2.37 -20.18 7.09
C GLN A 494 -1.83 -21.51 6.58
N GLN A 495 -1.40 -22.43 7.46
CA GLN A 495 -1.02 -23.79 7.03
C GLN A 495 -2.21 -24.51 6.39
N GLU A 496 -3.40 -24.42 6.98
CA GLU A 496 -4.62 -25.02 6.44
C GLU A 496 -5.00 -24.43 5.07
N ASP A 497 -4.91 -23.11 4.91
CA ASP A 497 -5.15 -22.43 3.63
C ASP A 497 -4.14 -22.86 2.57
N ARG A 498 -2.85 -22.93 2.91
CA ARG A 498 -1.77 -23.36 2.01
C ARG A 498 -1.91 -24.84 1.62
N ILE A 499 -2.29 -25.70 2.55
CA ILE A 499 -2.59 -27.12 2.27
C ILE A 499 -3.77 -27.22 1.31
N ARG A 500 -4.85 -26.46 1.53
CA ARG A 500 -6.01 -26.44 0.63
C ARG A 500 -5.61 -25.99 -0.77
N PHE A 501 -4.80 -24.93 -0.88
CA PHE A 501 -4.25 -24.49 -2.16
C PHE A 501 -3.45 -25.60 -2.85
N CYS A 502 -2.58 -26.30 -2.11
CA CYS A 502 -1.78 -27.40 -2.64
C CYS A 502 -2.65 -28.57 -3.10
N VAL A 503 -3.67 -28.94 -2.33
CA VAL A 503 -4.63 -29.98 -2.70
C VAL A 503 -5.33 -29.59 -3.99
N ALA A 504 -5.93 -28.39 -4.07
CA ALA A 504 -6.65 -27.89 -5.25
C ALA A 504 -5.78 -27.89 -6.52
N ASN A 505 -4.49 -27.59 -6.38
CA ASN A 505 -3.52 -27.52 -7.47
C ASN A 505 -2.69 -28.80 -7.70
N ASN A 506 -3.05 -29.91 -7.03
CA ASN A 506 -2.35 -31.20 -7.16
C ASN A 506 -0.84 -31.12 -6.86
N ILE A 507 -0.49 -30.35 -5.83
CA ILE A 507 0.86 -30.18 -5.29
C ILE A 507 1.01 -31.12 -4.08
N PRO A 508 1.92 -32.10 -4.13
CA PRO A 508 2.19 -32.94 -2.97
C PRO A 508 2.86 -32.11 -1.88
N VAL A 509 2.56 -32.41 -0.61
CA VAL A 509 3.30 -31.87 0.54
C VAL A 509 3.72 -33.08 1.38
N PRO A 510 4.97 -33.53 1.29
CA PRO A 510 5.44 -34.75 1.96
C PRO A 510 5.12 -34.75 3.46
N GLY A 511 4.59 -35.86 3.96
CA GLY A 511 4.20 -36.02 5.37
C GLY A 511 2.90 -35.34 5.78
N VAL A 512 2.30 -34.50 4.91
CA VAL A 512 1.06 -33.77 5.19
C VAL A 512 -0.06 -34.23 4.26
N ILE A 513 0.14 -34.06 2.94
CA ILE A 513 -0.80 -34.48 1.91
C ILE A 513 -0.44 -35.91 1.49
N THR A 514 -1.29 -36.86 1.86
CA THR A 514 -1.15 -38.27 1.51
C THR A 514 -1.52 -38.54 0.06
N SER A 515 -0.73 -39.38 -0.60
CA SER A 515 -1.10 -39.94 -1.91
C SER A 515 -2.35 -40.82 -1.80
N ILE A 516 -3.06 -41.04 -2.91
CA ILE A 516 -4.25 -41.91 -2.93
C ILE A 516 -3.92 -43.34 -2.44
N SER A 517 -2.74 -43.87 -2.78
CA SER A 517 -2.30 -45.20 -2.32
C SER A 517 -2.04 -45.24 -0.81
N GLN A 518 -1.40 -44.21 -0.25
CA GLN A 518 -1.20 -44.12 1.21
C GLN A 518 -2.51 -43.89 1.95
N ALA A 519 -3.39 -43.05 1.38
CA ALA A 519 -4.72 -42.84 1.92
C ALA A 519 -5.50 -44.16 2.00
N ASP A 520 -5.46 -44.98 0.96
CA ASP A 520 -6.07 -46.32 0.96
C ASP A 520 -5.57 -47.20 2.11
N GLN A 521 -4.26 -47.22 2.34
CA GLN A 521 -3.65 -47.98 3.43
C GLN A 521 -4.11 -47.48 4.81
N ILE A 522 -4.14 -46.16 5.02
CA ILE A 522 -4.58 -45.55 6.27
C ILE A 522 -6.07 -45.82 6.53
N LEU A 523 -6.91 -45.70 5.50
CA LEU A 523 -8.35 -45.94 5.61
C LEU A 523 -8.70 -47.40 5.93
N LYS A 524 -7.83 -48.35 5.57
CA LYS A 524 -7.96 -49.77 5.96
C LYS A 524 -7.53 -50.06 7.40
N GLY A 525 -6.84 -49.13 8.05
CA GLY A 525 -6.39 -49.27 9.43
C GLY A 525 -7.50 -49.13 10.50
N SER A 526 -7.06 -48.98 11.75
CA SER A 526 -7.94 -48.84 12.92
C SER A 526 -7.88 -47.47 13.60
N ASP A 527 -6.91 -46.61 13.25
CA ASP A 527 -6.77 -45.28 13.85
C ASP A 527 -7.82 -44.31 13.28
N LEU A 528 -8.86 -44.04 14.07
CA LEU A 528 -9.96 -43.15 13.66
C LEU A 528 -9.51 -41.70 13.49
N LYS A 529 -8.54 -41.21 14.27
CA LYS A 529 -8.08 -39.83 14.16
C LYS A 529 -7.34 -39.62 12.85
N GLU A 530 -6.49 -40.57 12.51
CA GLU A 530 -5.74 -40.53 11.26
C GLU A 530 -6.65 -40.78 10.04
N GLN A 531 -7.66 -41.65 10.18
CA GLN A 531 -8.72 -41.81 9.17
C GLN A 531 -9.48 -40.51 8.93
N LEU A 532 -9.94 -39.84 9.98
CA LEU A 532 -10.63 -38.56 9.86
C LEU A 532 -9.76 -37.50 9.17
N ARG A 533 -8.48 -37.41 9.55
CA ARG A 533 -7.51 -36.48 8.93
C ARG A 533 -7.41 -36.72 7.42
N VAL A 534 -7.23 -37.98 7.00
CA VAL A 534 -7.15 -38.35 5.58
C VAL A 534 -8.48 -38.10 4.85
N MET A 535 -9.62 -38.39 5.47
CA MET A 535 -10.93 -38.12 4.87
C MET A 535 -11.17 -36.64 4.61
N LYS A 536 -10.74 -35.75 5.52
CA LYS A 536 -10.81 -34.28 5.32
C LYS A 536 -9.98 -33.84 4.10
N LEU A 537 -8.82 -34.45 3.87
CA LEU A 537 -8.00 -34.20 2.68
C LEU A 537 -8.64 -34.74 1.40
N LEU A 538 -9.15 -35.98 1.43
CA LEU A 538 -9.81 -36.60 0.27
C LEU A 538 -11.08 -35.85 -0.14
N PHE A 539 -11.83 -35.30 0.81
CA PHE A 539 -12.97 -34.43 0.52
C PHE A 539 -12.55 -33.20 -0.31
N GLN A 540 -11.47 -32.53 0.05
CA GLN A 540 -10.90 -31.42 -0.73
C GLN A 540 -10.34 -31.84 -2.09
N MET A 541 -10.16 -33.15 -2.32
CA MET A 541 -9.60 -33.65 -3.57
C MET A 541 -10.60 -33.77 -4.72
N GLY A 542 -11.90 -33.62 -4.48
CA GLY A 542 -12.94 -33.74 -5.50
C GLY A 542 -13.12 -35.18 -5.97
N ASP A 543 -13.00 -35.43 -7.28
CA ASP A 543 -13.22 -36.74 -7.91
C ASP A 543 -11.99 -37.67 -7.88
N ARG A 544 -10.81 -37.13 -7.56
CA ARG A 544 -9.53 -37.87 -7.50
C ARG A 544 -9.53 -39.12 -6.61
N PRO A 545 -10.31 -39.23 -5.51
CA PRO A 545 -10.41 -40.45 -4.70
C PRO A 545 -11.12 -41.63 -5.39
N LYS A 546 -11.58 -41.49 -6.64
CA LYS A 546 -12.25 -42.59 -7.39
C LYS A 546 -11.53 -43.95 -7.32
N PRO A 547 -10.19 -44.05 -7.42
CA PRO A 547 -9.49 -45.34 -7.38
C PRO A 547 -9.66 -46.13 -6.08
N ILE A 548 -10.06 -45.47 -4.98
CA ILE A 548 -10.22 -46.07 -3.65
C ILE A 548 -11.68 -46.11 -3.18
N GLU A 549 -12.63 -45.98 -4.13
CA GLU A 549 -14.07 -45.99 -3.88
C GLU A 549 -14.52 -47.18 -3.01
N SER A 550 -14.02 -48.39 -3.28
CA SER A 550 -14.36 -49.58 -2.49
C SER A 550 -13.98 -49.46 -1.02
N THR A 551 -12.84 -48.84 -0.74
CA THR A 551 -12.35 -48.63 0.64
C THR A 551 -13.23 -47.59 1.34
N ILE A 552 -13.59 -46.51 0.66
CA ILE A 552 -14.48 -45.47 1.20
C ILE A 552 -15.87 -46.07 1.52
N ILE A 553 -16.42 -46.91 0.64
CA ILE A 553 -17.70 -47.60 0.87
C ILE A 553 -17.65 -48.49 2.11
N SER A 554 -16.53 -49.20 2.34
CA SER A 554 -16.39 -50.08 3.51
C SER A 554 -16.55 -49.32 4.84
N LEU A 555 -16.13 -48.05 4.89
CA LEU A 555 -16.22 -47.19 6.09
C LEU A 555 -17.66 -46.83 6.47
N LEU A 556 -18.61 -46.82 5.52
CA LEU A 556 -20.03 -46.56 5.78
C LEU A 556 -20.64 -47.60 6.74
N SER A 557 -20.21 -48.85 6.60
CA SER A 557 -20.64 -49.96 7.45
C SER A 557 -19.85 -50.08 8.76
N LYS A 558 -18.69 -49.42 8.88
CA LYS A 558 -17.83 -49.49 10.06
C LYS A 558 -18.56 -48.93 11.28
N ARG A 559 -18.29 -49.50 12.46
CA ARG A 559 -18.85 -49.05 13.73
C ARG A 559 -17.71 -48.90 14.73
N SER A 560 -17.81 -47.88 15.57
CA SER A 560 -16.90 -47.62 16.68
C SER A 560 -17.71 -47.44 17.95
N ILE A 561 -17.40 -48.25 18.96
CA ILE A 561 -18.05 -48.17 20.28
C ILE A 561 -17.40 -47.07 21.11
N ASN A 562 -16.07 -46.97 21.03
CA ASN A 562 -15.27 -46.07 21.88
C ASN A 562 -15.28 -44.62 21.38
N ASP A 563 -15.49 -44.41 20.08
CA ASP A 563 -15.49 -43.09 19.46
C ASP A 563 -16.50 -43.05 18.31
N LYS A 564 -17.77 -42.95 18.70
CA LYS A 564 -18.91 -42.92 17.78
C LYS A 564 -18.96 -41.60 17.00
N GLU A 565 -18.54 -40.50 17.61
CA GLU A 565 -18.60 -39.17 17.02
C GLU A 565 -17.64 -39.05 15.83
N THR A 566 -16.35 -39.38 16.03
CA THR A 566 -15.35 -39.38 14.95
C THR A 566 -15.75 -40.32 13.81
N MET A 567 -16.29 -41.50 14.14
CA MET A 567 -16.76 -42.44 13.11
C MET A 567 -17.96 -41.88 12.31
N THR A 568 -18.84 -41.11 12.97
CA THR A 568 -19.95 -40.44 12.28
C THR A 568 -19.42 -39.36 11.33
N GLU A 569 -18.46 -38.56 11.78
CA GLU A 569 -17.82 -37.52 10.95
C GLU A 569 -17.11 -38.14 9.72
N ILE A 570 -16.43 -39.27 9.90
CA ILE A 570 -15.84 -40.05 8.79
C ILE A 570 -16.92 -40.53 7.81
N GLN A 571 -18.07 -40.99 8.29
CA GLN A 571 -19.16 -41.47 7.44
C GLN A 571 -19.82 -40.33 6.66
N VAL A 572 -19.98 -39.18 7.28
CA VAL A 572 -20.46 -37.95 6.64
C VAL A 572 -19.51 -37.54 5.50
N LEU A 573 -18.20 -37.50 5.75
CA LEU A 573 -17.21 -37.22 4.72
C LEU A 573 -17.18 -38.31 3.63
N ALA A 574 -17.36 -39.58 3.99
CA ALA A 574 -17.43 -40.67 3.01
C ALA A 574 -18.61 -40.50 2.07
N MET A 575 -19.79 -40.12 2.57
CA MET A 575 -20.94 -39.84 1.71
C MET A 575 -20.65 -38.68 0.74
N ALA A 576 -20.06 -37.59 1.24
CA ALA A 576 -19.71 -36.44 0.43
C ALA A 576 -18.71 -36.79 -0.69
N ILE A 577 -17.64 -37.51 -0.34
CA ILE A 577 -16.64 -37.97 -1.32
C ILE A 577 -17.28 -38.90 -2.36
N LEU A 578 -18.17 -39.81 -1.94
CA LEU A 578 -18.88 -40.70 -2.86
C LEU A 578 -19.83 -39.92 -3.81
N GLY A 579 -20.35 -38.79 -3.35
CA GLY A 579 -21.03 -37.77 -4.17
C GLY A 579 -20.11 -37.19 -5.24
N HIS A 580 -18.99 -36.61 -4.84
CA HIS A 580 -18.01 -35.98 -5.74
C HIS A 580 -17.49 -36.92 -6.83
N ILE A 581 -17.20 -38.18 -6.47
CA ILE A 581 -16.73 -39.20 -7.43
C ILE A 581 -17.87 -39.83 -8.27
N LYS A 582 -19.12 -39.36 -8.08
CA LYS A 582 -20.35 -39.83 -8.72
C LYS A 582 -20.47 -41.36 -8.66
N SER A 583 -20.46 -41.89 -7.44
CA SER A 583 -20.53 -43.34 -7.21
C SER A 583 -21.72 -43.98 -7.92
N GLN A 584 -21.47 -45.09 -8.60
CA GLN A 584 -22.53 -45.92 -9.21
C GLN A 584 -22.80 -47.20 -8.38
N GLN A 585 -22.11 -47.35 -7.25
CA GLN A 585 -22.16 -48.58 -6.46
C GLN A 585 -23.47 -48.62 -5.65
N PRO A 586 -24.31 -49.66 -5.82
CA PRO A 586 -25.58 -49.76 -5.10
C PRO A 586 -25.42 -49.66 -3.58
N ALA A 587 -24.36 -50.25 -3.02
CA ALA A 587 -24.08 -50.21 -1.59
C ALA A 587 -23.90 -48.77 -1.04
N ALA A 588 -23.29 -47.87 -1.83
CA ALA A 588 -23.15 -46.46 -1.45
C ALA A 588 -24.49 -45.74 -1.47
N ILE A 589 -25.24 -45.90 -2.57
CA ILE A 589 -26.53 -45.24 -2.80
C ILE A 589 -27.57 -45.72 -1.77
N ASP A 590 -27.62 -47.02 -1.50
CA ASP A 590 -28.53 -47.62 -0.51
C ASP A 590 -28.21 -47.11 0.90
N TYR A 591 -26.93 -46.97 1.25
CA TYR A 591 -26.53 -46.40 2.53
C TYR A 591 -27.00 -44.95 2.67
N MET A 592 -26.73 -44.09 1.69
CA MET A 592 -27.18 -42.69 1.71
C MET A 592 -28.70 -42.60 1.77
N THR A 593 -29.39 -43.44 1.00
CA THR A 593 -30.85 -43.54 1.00
C THR A 593 -31.39 -43.89 2.38
N SER A 594 -30.72 -44.78 3.12
CA SER A 594 -31.07 -45.12 4.52
C SER A 594 -30.85 -43.97 5.51
N LYS A 595 -30.02 -42.99 5.17
CA LYS A 595 -29.65 -41.85 6.02
C LYS A 595 -30.49 -40.60 5.80
N LEU A 596 -31.38 -40.58 4.80
CA LEU A 596 -32.25 -39.44 4.49
C LEU A 596 -33.06 -38.92 5.69
N MET A 597 -33.47 -39.81 6.60
CA MET A 597 -34.21 -39.47 7.81
C MET A 597 -33.43 -39.74 9.09
N SER A 598 -32.10 -39.67 9.03
CA SER A 598 -31.29 -39.74 10.25
C SER A 598 -31.67 -38.62 11.22
N TYR A 599 -31.67 -38.93 12.52
CA TYR A 599 -31.78 -37.92 13.57
C TYR A 599 -30.54 -37.02 13.65
N ASN A 600 -29.40 -37.49 13.14
CA ASN A 600 -28.23 -36.64 12.97
C ASN A 600 -28.42 -35.81 11.70
N TYR A 601 -28.49 -34.49 11.88
CA TYR A 601 -28.72 -33.52 10.81
C TYR A 601 -27.64 -33.60 9.71
N ASP A 602 -26.37 -33.70 10.09
CA ASP A 602 -25.24 -33.74 9.16
C ASP A 602 -25.29 -34.98 8.28
N GLU A 603 -25.66 -36.14 8.85
CA GLU A 603 -25.83 -37.37 8.08
C GLU A 603 -26.95 -37.23 7.04
N SER A 604 -28.08 -36.63 7.43
CA SER A 604 -29.23 -36.43 6.55
C SER A 604 -28.93 -35.44 5.43
N GLU A 605 -28.26 -34.33 5.75
CA GLU A 605 -27.89 -33.29 4.79
C GLU A 605 -26.88 -33.84 3.76
N HIS A 606 -25.80 -34.45 4.21
CA HIS A 606 -24.75 -34.96 3.32
C HIS A 606 -25.24 -36.15 2.48
N ALA A 607 -26.11 -37.01 3.02
CA ALA A 607 -26.76 -38.04 2.22
C ALA A 607 -27.61 -37.43 1.09
N THR A 608 -28.38 -36.38 1.40
CA THR A 608 -29.20 -35.66 0.43
C THR A 608 -28.32 -35.01 -0.65
N ALA A 609 -27.27 -34.30 -0.25
CA ALA A 609 -26.33 -33.63 -1.15
C ALA A 609 -25.61 -34.63 -2.07
N ALA A 610 -25.11 -35.74 -1.50
CA ALA A 610 -24.42 -36.78 -2.26
C ALA A 610 -25.33 -37.46 -3.29
N LEU A 611 -26.58 -37.77 -2.94
CA LEU A 611 -27.55 -38.36 -3.88
C LEU A 611 -27.88 -37.42 -5.05
N LEU A 612 -27.96 -36.11 -4.79
CA LEU A 612 -28.15 -35.10 -5.82
C LEU A 612 -26.94 -35.00 -6.75
N GLU A 613 -25.73 -35.02 -6.18
CA GLU A 613 -24.48 -34.93 -6.94
C GLU A 613 -24.20 -36.18 -7.79
N ILE A 614 -24.55 -37.37 -7.28
CA ILE A 614 -24.52 -38.63 -8.03
C ILE A 614 -25.44 -38.58 -9.25
N GLY A 615 -26.63 -38.00 -9.10
CA GLY A 615 -27.58 -37.80 -10.19
C GLY A 615 -28.39 -39.05 -10.56
N LYS A 616 -28.41 -39.40 -11.85
CA LYS A 616 -29.26 -40.47 -12.43
C LYS A 616 -29.19 -41.83 -11.69
N PRO A 617 -28.03 -42.34 -11.23
CA PRO A 617 -27.96 -43.59 -10.47
C PRO A 617 -28.82 -43.61 -9.19
N SER A 618 -29.06 -42.45 -8.57
CA SER A 618 -29.87 -42.31 -7.36
C SER A 618 -31.37 -42.49 -7.61
N VAL A 619 -31.86 -42.28 -8.84
CA VAL A 619 -33.29 -42.18 -9.16
C VAL A 619 -34.04 -43.49 -8.90
N ALA A 620 -33.54 -44.62 -9.41
CA ALA A 620 -34.24 -45.89 -9.27
C ALA A 620 -34.33 -46.36 -7.81
N PRO A 621 -33.26 -46.29 -6.99
CA PRO A 621 -33.33 -46.54 -5.55
C PRO A 621 -34.32 -45.61 -4.81
N LEU A 622 -34.35 -44.32 -5.15
CA LEU A 622 -35.29 -43.35 -4.56
C LEU A 622 -36.74 -43.67 -4.91
N ILE A 623 -37.04 -44.01 -6.17
CA ILE A 623 -38.39 -44.45 -6.59
C ILE A 623 -38.79 -45.72 -5.84
N LYS A 624 -37.87 -46.68 -5.73
CA LYS A 624 -38.10 -47.94 -5.00
C LYS A 624 -38.41 -47.68 -3.53
N LEU A 625 -37.70 -46.73 -2.90
CA LEU A 625 -37.98 -46.34 -1.52
C LEU A 625 -39.33 -45.62 -1.41
N LEU A 626 -39.61 -44.66 -2.30
CA LEU A 626 -40.88 -43.93 -2.33
C LEU A 626 -42.08 -44.86 -2.39
N ASN A 627 -42.02 -45.85 -3.29
CA ASN A 627 -43.09 -46.84 -3.47
C ASN A 627 -43.32 -47.75 -2.27
N LYS A 628 -42.37 -47.82 -1.33
CA LYS A 628 -42.50 -48.57 -0.07
C LYS A 628 -43.04 -47.72 1.09
N THR A 629 -43.14 -46.40 0.93
CA THR A 629 -43.59 -45.49 2.00
C THR A 629 -45.10 -45.58 2.25
N THR A 630 -45.50 -45.36 3.49
CA THR A 630 -46.89 -45.29 3.97
C THR A 630 -47.27 -43.87 4.36
N ILE A 631 -48.55 -43.62 4.70
CA ILE A 631 -49.02 -42.30 5.13
C ILE A 631 -48.29 -41.77 6.37
N HIS A 632 -47.70 -42.66 7.18
CA HIS A 632 -46.93 -42.29 8.36
C HIS A 632 -45.51 -41.79 8.04
N ASP A 633 -45.04 -41.99 6.81
CA ASP A 633 -43.68 -41.62 6.36
C ASP A 633 -43.64 -40.22 5.73
N GLY A 634 -44.47 -39.28 6.21
CA GLY A 634 -44.66 -37.97 5.58
C GLY A 634 -43.35 -37.20 5.35
N GLY A 635 -42.46 -37.16 6.34
CA GLY A 635 -41.17 -36.50 6.21
C GLY A 635 -40.24 -37.15 5.19
N LEU A 636 -40.22 -38.50 5.14
CA LEU A 636 -39.43 -39.24 4.16
C LEU A 636 -39.98 -39.04 2.74
N ARG A 637 -41.30 -39.10 2.57
CA ARG A 637 -41.98 -38.83 1.31
C ARG A 637 -41.63 -37.44 0.79
N TYR A 638 -41.78 -36.42 1.63
CA TYR A 638 -41.43 -35.05 1.28
C TYR A 638 -39.98 -34.96 0.78
N LYS A 639 -39.03 -35.51 1.55
CA LYS A 639 -37.60 -35.43 1.22
C LYS A 639 -37.26 -36.14 -0.09
N ILE A 640 -37.80 -37.35 -0.34
CA ILE A 640 -37.58 -38.07 -1.59
C ILE A 640 -38.15 -37.29 -2.79
N VAL A 641 -39.36 -36.75 -2.66
CA VAL A 641 -39.99 -35.95 -3.71
C VAL A 641 -39.16 -34.71 -4.05
N VAL A 642 -38.65 -34.00 -3.04
CA VAL A 642 -37.77 -32.84 -3.24
C VAL A 642 -36.48 -33.23 -3.96
N ILE A 643 -35.86 -34.35 -3.58
CA ILE A 643 -34.65 -34.84 -4.25
C ILE A 643 -34.94 -35.16 -5.72
N LEU A 644 -36.01 -35.90 -6.01
CA LEU A 644 -36.41 -36.23 -7.39
C LEU A 644 -36.71 -34.97 -8.21
N GLY A 645 -37.38 -33.97 -7.62
CA GLY A 645 -37.61 -32.69 -8.27
C GLY A 645 -36.32 -31.93 -8.60
N LYS A 646 -35.38 -31.86 -7.65
CA LYS A 646 -34.06 -31.23 -7.84
C LYS A 646 -33.18 -31.94 -8.87
N LEU A 647 -33.34 -33.25 -9.04
CA LEU A 647 -32.68 -34.02 -10.11
C LEU A 647 -33.24 -33.68 -11.50
N GLY A 648 -34.41 -33.04 -11.57
CA GLY A 648 -35.03 -32.55 -12.79
C GLY A 648 -35.20 -33.65 -13.85
N PRO A 649 -34.86 -33.41 -15.12
CA PRO A 649 -35.09 -34.37 -16.21
C PRO A 649 -34.44 -35.76 -16.00
N LEU A 650 -33.39 -35.86 -15.16
CA LEU A 650 -32.79 -37.15 -14.83
C LEU A 650 -33.76 -38.08 -14.09
N ALA A 651 -34.74 -37.51 -13.38
CA ALA A 651 -35.73 -38.22 -12.58
C ALA A 651 -37.08 -38.44 -13.30
N ARG A 652 -37.16 -38.25 -14.63
CA ARG A 652 -38.40 -38.42 -15.40
C ARG A 652 -39.08 -39.78 -15.18
N SER A 653 -38.31 -40.84 -14.97
CA SER A 653 -38.87 -42.18 -14.67
C SER A 653 -39.66 -42.25 -13.35
N ALA A 654 -39.60 -41.22 -12.50
CA ALA A 654 -40.36 -41.13 -11.26
C ALA A 654 -41.79 -40.62 -11.46
N GLU A 655 -42.14 -40.08 -12.63
CA GLU A 655 -43.46 -39.51 -12.93
C GLU A 655 -44.63 -40.43 -12.52
N PRO A 656 -44.64 -41.74 -12.85
CA PRO A 656 -45.75 -42.62 -12.45
C PRO A 656 -45.90 -42.75 -10.92
N SER A 657 -44.77 -42.82 -10.20
CA SER A 657 -44.76 -42.91 -8.74
C SER A 657 -45.21 -41.61 -8.08
N LEU A 658 -44.85 -40.46 -8.65
CA LEU A 658 -45.26 -39.15 -8.16
C LEU A 658 -46.76 -38.90 -8.39
N LEU A 659 -47.30 -39.25 -9.56
CA LEU A 659 -48.74 -39.17 -9.85
C LEU A 659 -49.56 -40.08 -8.93
N LYS A 660 -49.08 -41.32 -8.70
CA LYS A 660 -49.69 -42.22 -7.73
C LYS A 660 -49.72 -41.59 -6.34
N LEU A 661 -48.58 -41.10 -5.86
CA LEU A 661 -48.48 -40.46 -4.55
C LEU A 661 -49.38 -39.22 -4.44
N LYS A 662 -49.54 -38.45 -5.53
CA LYS A 662 -50.46 -37.31 -5.60
C LYS A 662 -51.91 -37.73 -5.36
N SER A 663 -52.34 -38.86 -5.90
CA SER A 663 -53.71 -39.35 -5.73
C SER A 663 -54.00 -39.89 -4.32
N GLU A 664 -52.97 -40.38 -3.62
CA GLU A 664 -53.11 -41.09 -2.34
C GLU A 664 -52.79 -40.22 -1.11
N ASN A 665 -52.32 -38.98 -1.29
CA ASN A 665 -51.83 -38.13 -0.21
C ASN A 665 -52.67 -36.86 -0.04
N SER A 666 -53.11 -36.54 1.17
CA SER A 666 -53.90 -35.34 1.47
C SER A 666 -53.08 -34.21 2.11
N ASN A 667 -51.79 -34.42 2.39
CA ASN A 667 -50.92 -33.40 2.99
C ASN A 667 -50.55 -32.30 1.97
N SER A 668 -50.86 -31.04 2.29
CA SER A 668 -50.66 -29.88 1.41
C SER A 668 -49.19 -29.64 1.03
N ASP A 669 -48.26 -29.83 1.97
CA ASP A 669 -46.84 -29.56 1.75
C ASP A 669 -46.23 -30.59 0.79
N ILE A 670 -46.64 -31.85 0.95
CA ILE A 670 -46.21 -32.93 0.05
C ILE A 670 -46.86 -32.77 -1.33
N GLN A 671 -48.13 -32.37 -1.41
CA GLN A 671 -48.81 -32.07 -2.68
C GLN A 671 -48.06 -30.98 -3.46
N TYR A 672 -47.72 -29.88 -2.80
CA TYR A 672 -46.95 -28.79 -3.40
C TYR A 672 -45.58 -29.28 -3.90
N ALA A 673 -44.86 -30.07 -3.09
CA ALA A 673 -43.57 -30.63 -3.50
C ALA A 673 -43.70 -31.58 -4.70
N ILE A 674 -44.77 -32.38 -4.78
CA ILE A 674 -45.04 -33.27 -5.90
C ILE A 674 -45.28 -32.47 -7.19
N GLU A 675 -46.06 -31.40 -7.12
CA GLU A 675 -46.33 -30.54 -8.27
C GLU A 675 -45.05 -29.86 -8.78
N ALA A 676 -44.25 -29.29 -7.88
CA ALA A 676 -42.96 -28.71 -8.20
C ALA A 676 -42.00 -29.75 -8.82
N ALA A 677 -41.99 -30.97 -8.28
CA ALA A 677 -41.18 -32.07 -8.84
C ALA A 677 -41.67 -32.47 -10.23
N LEU A 678 -42.97 -32.68 -10.44
CA LEU A 678 -43.55 -33.01 -11.75
C LEU A 678 -43.27 -31.94 -12.81
N GLN A 679 -43.26 -30.67 -12.42
CA GLN A 679 -42.87 -29.57 -13.30
C GLN A 679 -41.37 -29.60 -13.64
N SER A 680 -40.52 -29.97 -12.68
CA SER A 680 -39.06 -29.97 -12.85
C SER A 680 -38.53 -31.17 -13.67
N ILE A 681 -39.24 -32.31 -13.64
CA ILE A 681 -38.81 -33.53 -14.34
C ILE A 681 -39.28 -33.62 -15.80
N ASN A 682 -40.22 -32.76 -16.20
CA ASN A 682 -40.76 -32.64 -17.55
C ASN A 682 -39.96 -31.62 -18.36
#